data_AF-A0A3R6FQT7-F1
#
_entry.id   AF-A0A3R6FQT7-F1
#
_cell.length_a   1.000
_cell.length_b   1.000
_cell.length_c   1.000
_cell.angle_alpha   90.00
_cell.angle_beta   90.00
_cell.angle_gamma   90.00
#
_symmetry.space_group_name_H-M   'P 1'
#
loop_
_entity.id
_entity.type
_entity.pdbx_description
1 polymer ?
#
loop_
_entity_poly.entity_id
_entity_poly.type
_entity_poly.pdbx_seq_one_letter_code
_entity_poly.pdbx_strand_id
1 'polypeptide(L)'
;MVIYNQAGDVLLDIPVDDDSYRYRAIAQAKKVELRYSLVEHVELPTGAYIEYQGERYTLWYPSDFKKEGTRVFDYTVTFGGNEEILKKYKYKLLSDKPYKLKFVMTATPRMFVELLVDNLNLYDSGWTVGTVIEAPEKLLSFNHEKCWAVLGRLAEEFDTEFEIVGKTINLRKVEYYKDAPLKLSYGKGNGFLPGVGRANQGDNLPVEILYVQGGERNIDYSAYGSQTLLLPKSQELEYQGRRYKTDPDGMYVTRADRPLSSYNEDSYDASDIYPSRVGTVSKTDTEPGEDTDGNDVTFYNFYDSSVPANLNFEDCLIAGQTMTVIFQTGRLAGREFDVKYIHDGRKFEIVPAEQDGMDLPNSSLYPEVGDKYAVFNISLPTAYVCDNATKTGASWDMFREAVRYLYEREERQFTFTGELDGIWAKKNWLAIGAKLVPGGYVDFSDPQFQPDGILIRIIGVRDYINRPHSPELELSNTPVGGFLSDELGKLESEEVTNETRHKQAVSFTLRRWRDAVEMQGMLEKAFKDYGKGQAMSWLRTMSVLVGHESLQFRFVNRIPTADGQTVTEVDHAFTYDGQRRTLATPSGILQHMTLGIDSLAPSHKVTEYKYWNMAAYTSPYLGDDTEAMYLYARCAKSGSAGTFLLSKEPMDLDDGSYYNLLCGALSTEVDGQRSFSTLYGFSEIGPGWMRLNKIINMDGTQYWDMLSKAFRIGDDNAFLSYDQRDGLVLKGSIYQSPSGEIDYPEVDRGAYSDKSVYYPGDKVSYDGNVYKCISQTTPAVPVGGSYASPLPTTAGWSDGVPDGESILWASTRIFTSDGKDPQQAAWTTPRQMTDTADFDVEFSSVANPSAPNGHPNTNTQWSDTQSTDTIWMATSTKRNGVWSAWSVSKIKGEEGKPGKDGKDGDPGPRGDRGPRCTYRGDYDSSATYNASSKITDIVSIKNSDGTRSYYVAKVDDNEPTFKGKHPTNTAYWDTFGANFSSVATDLLMARKIAASEIDVEEIFANLARIGNFTITNGSLIVDTSVSDRTQITFPRMLTIGKTTQFAGQFGDRSSWGGVFFEGFGPYFYDMGVEKVLYREGTGVVFNAPGGRYPFLGVRIDNGNGIYGWNSPGNIANLYINKDAASTAHVYITNYQGLTSSDIRLKSVFFDIPDVLDKLEGISAFYYTMKEDEDKILRIGVSAQAVREVLPEAVHLITPDDDDSYYGVDYIQMLTAFGINGIKELHAKVKALEKRVEELENR
;
A
#
# COMPACT_ATOMS: atom_id res chain seq x y z
N MET A 1 4.84 -37.76 34.92
CA MET A 1 5.47 -36.59 34.28
C MET A 1 5.16 -35.43 35.18
N VAL A 2 6.20 -34.75 35.67
CA VAL A 2 6.05 -33.74 36.71
C VAL A 2 6.03 -32.36 36.08
N ILE A 3 4.96 -31.61 36.34
CA ILE A 3 4.79 -30.21 35.94
C ILE A 3 5.01 -29.35 37.18
N TYR A 4 5.86 -28.34 37.06
CA TYR A 4 6.25 -27.42 38.12
C TYR A 4 5.66 -26.02 37.86
N ASN A 5 5.41 -25.26 38.92
CA ASN A 5 5.16 -23.82 38.81
C ASN A 5 6.47 -23.06 38.57
N GLN A 6 6.39 -21.75 38.31
CA GLN A 6 7.58 -20.91 38.10
C GLN A 6 8.54 -20.85 39.32
N ALA A 7 8.04 -21.11 40.54
CA ALA A 7 8.85 -21.15 41.76
C ALA A 7 9.57 -22.50 41.98
N GLY A 8 9.21 -23.55 41.24
CA GLY A 8 9.76 -24.90 41.35
C GLY A 8 8.95 -25.86 42.23
N ASP A 9 7.76 -25.48 42.69
CA ASP A 9 6.85 -26.40 43.37
C ASP A 9 6.13 -27.30 42.35
N VAL A 10 5.86 -28.55 42.73
CA VAL A 10 5.09 -29.48 41.88
C VAL A 10 3.62 -29.05 41.82
N LEU A 11 3.11 -28.79 40.62
CA LEU A 11 1.70 -28.57 40.33
C LEU A 11 0.97 -29.89 40.07
N LEU A 12 1.57 -30.75 39.25
CA LEU A 12 1.01 -32.03 38.83
C LEU A 12 2.11 -33.09 38.71
N ASP A 13 1.80 -34.34 39.07
CA ASP A 13 2.52 -35.51 38.57
C ASP A 13 1.51 -36.48 37.97
N ILE A 14 1.63 -36.70 36.66
CA ILE A 14 0.60 -37.30 35.82
C ILE A 14 1.17 -38.43 34.94
N PRO A 15 0.45 -39.55 34.76
CA PRO A 15 0.68 -40.39 33.59
C PRO A 15 0.30 -39.59 32.33
N VAL A 16 1.09 -39.71 31.28
CA VAL A 16 0.83 -39.09 29.97
C VAL A 16 0.56 -40.18 28.94
N ASP A 17 -0.14 -39.86 27.87
CA ASP A 17 -0.54 -40.82 26.84
C ASP A 17 0.62 -41.19 25.93
N ASP A 18 0.51 -42.37 25.30
CA ASP A 18 1.54 -42.94 24.42
C ASP A 18 1.83 -42.10 23.15
N ASP A 19 0.92 -41.19 22.80
CA ASP A 19 1.06 -40.22 21.70
C ASP A 19 1.64 -38.87 22.14
N SER A 20 1.93 -38.67 23.43
CA SER A 20 2.70 -37.50 23.90
C SER A 20 4.11 -37.55 23.34
N TYR A 21 4.64 -36.42 22.84
CA TYR A 21 5.91 -36.39 22.12
C TYR A 21 6.72 -35.12 22.37
N ARG A 22 8.05 -35.24 22.24
CA ARG A 22 8.94 -34.09 21.99
C ARG A 22 9.16 -33.98 20.49
N TYR A 23 9.13 -32.77 19.95
CA TYR A 23 9.51 -32.48 18.58
C TYR A 23 10.66 -31.47 18.52
N ARG A 24 11.64 -31.79 17.68
CA ARG A 24 12.86 -31.01 17.45
C ARG A 24 13.11 -31.02 15.95
N ALA A 25 13.33 -29.86 15.34
CA ALA A 25 13.71 -29.77 13.93
C ALA A 25 14.74 -28.65 13.73
N ILE A 26 15.49 -28.71 12.62
CA ILE A 26 16.41 -27.64 12.22
C ILE A 26 15.61 -26.34 12.07
N ALA A 27 16.18 -25.23 12.56
CA ALA A 27 15.58 -23.89 12.57
C ALA A 27 14.25 -23.75 13.36
N GLN A 28 13.56 -24.82 13.77
CA GLN A 28 12.29 -24.69 14.52
C GLN A 28 12.50 -24.61 16.05
N ALA A 29 11.58 -23.90 16.72
CA ALA A 29 11.53 -23.91 18.17
C ALA A 29 11.17 -25.32 18.69
N LYS A 30 11.94 -25.84 19.65
CA LYS A 30 11.69 -27.17 20.23
C LYS A 30 10.42 -27.14 21.06
N LYS A 31 9.63 -28.22 21.00
CA LYS A 31 8.41 -28.35 21.81
C LYS A 31 8.24 -29.74 22.41
N VAL A 32 7.56 -29.82 23.54
CA VAL A 32 7.02 -31.05 24.12
C VAL A 32 5.51 -30.91 24.22
N GLU A 33 4.78 -31.79 23.57
CA GLU A 33 3.33 -31.88 23.64
C GLU A 33 2.95 -33.03 24.59
N LEU A 34 2.32 -32.68 25.72
CA LEU A 34 1.78 -33.64 26.67
C LEU A 34 0.29 -33.83 26.43
N ARG A 35 -0.13 -35.10 26.29
CA ARG A 35 -1.53 -35.52 26.24
C ARG A 35 -1.83 -36.35 27.49
N TYR A 36 -2.90 -36.03 28.20
CA TYR A 36 -3.29 -36.72 29.43
C TYR A 36 -4.72 -36.36 29.86
N SER A 37 -5.36 -37.25 30.64
CA SER A 37 -6.68 -37.01 31.22
C SER A 37 -6.63 -36.80 32.75
N LEU A 38 -7.40 -35.84 33.27
CA LEU A 38 -7.62 -35.63 34.70
C LEU A 38 -9.09 -35.83 35.10
N VAL A 39 -9.32 -36.18 36.37
CA VAL A 39 -10.67 -36.35 36.95
C VAL A 39 -11.31 -35.04 37.43
N GLU A 40 -10.50 -34.00 37.60
CA GLU A 40 -10.88 -32.66 38.03
C GLU A 40 -10.09 -31.62 37.22
N HIS A 41 -10.66 -30.44 37.02
CA HIS A 41 -10.01 -29.38 36.26
C HIS A 41 -8.84 -28.76 37.04
N VAL A 42 -7.67 -28.72 36.42
CA VAL A 42 -6.48 -28.02 36.91
C VAL A 42 -6.04 -27.00 35.87
N GLU A 43 -5.95 -25.74 36.29
CA GLU A 43 -5.45 -24.64 35.46
C GLU A 43 -3.91 -24.60 35.55
N LEU A 44 -3.22 -24.58 34.40
CA LEU A 44 -1.77 -24.45 34.36
C LEU A 44 -1.36 -22.99 34.07
N PRO A 45 -0.71 -22.28 35.01
CA PRO A 45 -0.31 -20.90 34.78
C PRO A 45 0.82 -20.83 33.75
N THR A 46 0.77 -19.82 32.88
CA THR A 46 1.90 -19.46 31.99
C THR A 46 3.17 -19.27 32.81
N GLY A 47 4.28 -19.86 32.36
CA GLY A 47 5.53 -19.95 33.13
C GLY A 47 5.66 -21.22 33.99
N ALA A 48 4.64 -22.07 34.07
CA ALA A 48 4.80 -23.46 34.48
C ALA A 48 5.77 -24.20 33.53
N TYR A 49 6.49 -25.21 34.00
CA TYR A 49 7.49 -25.91 33.21
C TYR A 49 7.57 -27.41 33.51
N ILE A 50 8.19 -28.14 32.60
CA ILE A 50 8.59 -29.54 32.76
C ILE A 50 10.10 -29.68 32.56
N GLU A 51 10.69 -30.71 33.16
CA GLU A 51 12.07 -31.13 32.93
C GLU A 51 12.04 -32.47 32.19
N TYR A 52 12.52 -32.51 30.94
CA TYR A 52 12.51 -33.72 30.12
C TYR A 52 13.87 -33.94 29.45
N GLN A 53 14.47 -35.12 29.68
CA GLN A 53 15.81 -35.49 29.20
C GLN A 53 16.94 -34.49 29.54
N GLY A 54 16.80 -33.74 30.64
CA GLY A 54 17.80 -32.75 31.08
C GLY A 54 17.62 -31.35 30.50
N GLU A 55 16.55 -31.10 29.73
CA GLU A 55 16.16 -29.79 29.24
C GLU A 55 14.83 -29.34 29.87
N ARG A 56 14.72 -28.03 30.13
CA ARG A 56 13.49 -27.39 30.59
C ARG A 56 12.64 -26.93 29.41
N TYR A 57 11.36 -27.28 29.44
CA TYR A 57 10.36 -26.78 28.51
C TYR A 57 9.29 -26.01 29.29
N THR A 58 8.94 -24.80 28.84
CA THR A 58 8.09 -23.85 29.56
C THR A 58 6.76 -23.64 28.84
N LEU A 59 5.68 -23.48 29.59
CA LEU A 59 4.36 -23.16 29.09
C LEU A 59 4.29 -21.65 28.79
N TRP A 60 4.60 -21.27 27.55
CA TRP A 60 4.66 -19.87 27.10
C TRP A 60 3.30 -19.27 26.73
N TYR A 61 2.32 -20.12 26.43
CA TYR A 61 0.94 -19.81 26.08
C TYR A 61 0.01 -20.63 26.97
N PRO A 62 -1.25 -20.22 27.22
CA PRO A 62 -2.19 -21.02 27.99
C PRO A 62 -2.41 -22.41 27.37
N SER A 63 -2.73 -23.41 28.18
CA SER A 63 -2.91 -24.80 27.74
C SER A 63 -4.31 -25.05 27.16
N ASP A 64 -4.39 -25.65 25.98
CA ASP A 64 -5.65 -26.18 25.46
C ASP A 64 -6.08 -27.44 26.26
N PHE A 65 -7.37 -27.51 26.60
CA PHE A 65 -7.97 -28.68 27.23
C PHE A 65 -9.43 -28.85 26.79
N LYS A 66 -9.96 -30.06 27.00
CA LYS A 66 -11.24 -30.51 26.48
C LYS A 66 -11.96 -31.32 27.55
N LYS A 67 -13.22 -31.01 27.82
CA LYS A 67 -14.00 -31.66 28.87
C LYS A 67 -14.93 -32.73 28.30
N GLU A 68 -14.45 -33.97 28.25
CA GLU A 68 -15.23 -35.13 27.77
C GLU A 68 -16.32 -35.57 28.77
N GLY A 69 -16.23 -35.20 30.04
CA GLY A 69 -17.25 -35.55 31.03
C GLY A 69 -17.19 -34.79 32.35
N THR A 70 -18.02 -35.17 33.31
CA THR A 70 -18.00 -34.59 34.66
C THR A 70 -16.73 -34.95 35.44
N ARG A 71 -16.00 -35.99 35.03
CA ARG A 71 -14.77 -36.50 35.65
C ARG A 71 -13.71 -36.91 34.62
N VAL A 72 -13.71 -36.27 33.44
CA VAL A 72 -12.72 -36.48 32.38
C VAL A 72 -12.44 -35.13 31.71
N PHE A 73 -11.20 -34.67 31.85
CA PHE A 73 -10.65 -33.47 31.26
C PHE A 73 -9.38 -33.87 30.52
N ASP A 74 -9.41 -33.86 29.20
CA ASP A 74 -8.30 -34.24 28.33
C ASP A 74 -7.51 -32.98 27.95
N TYR A 75 -6.22 -32.98 28.27
CA TYR A 75 -5.32 -31.85 28.07
C TYR A 75 -4.42 -32.12 26.86
N THR A 76 -4.15 -31.09 26.07
CA THR A 76 -3.07 -31.10 25.05
C THR A 76 -2.19 -29.90 25.29
N VAL A 77 -1.14 -30.09 26.08
CA VAL A 77 -0.31 -29.00 26.61
C VAL A 77 1.02 -28.94 25.86
N THR A 78 1.27 -27.83 25.17
CA THR A 78 2.55 -27.59 24.49
C THR A 78 3.48 -26.75 25.36
N PHE A 79 4.58 -27.35 25.80
CA PHE A 79 5.69 -26.66 26.45
C PHE A 79 6.80 -26.38 25.42
N GLY A 80 7.18 -25.13 25.25
CA GLY A 80 8.24 -24.71 24.31
C GLY A 80 9.60 -24.55 24.99
N GLY A 81 10.69 -24.73 24.23
CA GLY A 81 12.04 -24.47 24.71
C GLY A 81 12.34 -22.97 24.91
N ASN A 82 13.62 -22.64 25.12
CA ASN A 82 14.07 -21.25 25.28
C ASN A 82 13.90 -20.40 24.00
N GLU A 83 13.80 -21.07 22.84
CA GLU A 83 13.65 -20.46 21.52
C GLU A 83 12.42 -19.54 21.43
N GLU A 84 11.35 -19.87 22.15
CA GLU A 84 10.12 -19.06 22.22
C GLU A 84 10.36 -17.65 22.76
N ILE A 85 11.40 -17.42 23.57
CA ILE A 85 11.67 -16.10 24.13
C ILE A 85 12.08 -15.07 23.06
N LEU A 86 12.67 -15.53 21.94
CA LEU A 86 13.02 -14.67 20.80
C LEU A 86 11.77 -14.07 20.12
N LYS A 87 10.60 -14.70 20.26
CA LYS A 87 9.31 -14.17 19.77
C LYS A 87 8.78 -13.03 20.65
N LYS A 88 9.24 -12.93 21.89
CA LYS A 88 8.85 -11.88 22.84
C LYS A 88 9.58 -10.56 22.57
N TYR A 89 10.88 -10.59 22.38
CA TYR A 89 11.71 -9.38 22.30
C TYR A 89 11.87 -8.84 20.87
N LYS A 90 11.82 -7.51 20.71
CA LYS A 90 12.08 -6.81 19.44
C LYS A 90 13.59 -6.67 19.24
N TYR A 91 14.05 -6.77 18.00
CA TYR A 91 15.42 -6.48 17.60
C TYR A 91 15.60 -4.96 17.46
N LYS A 92 16.66 -4.40 18.03
CA LYS A 92 16.84 -2.94 18.16
C LYS A 92 18.31 -2.58 18.01
N LEU A 93 18.59 -1.39 17.49
CA LEU A 93 19.93 -0.81 17.58
C LEU A 93 20.13 -0.26 18.99
N LEU A 94 21.11 -0.81 19.71
CA LEU A 94 21.34 -0.52 21.14
C LEU A 94 22.29 0.65 21.41
N SER A 95 22.88 1.24 20.37
CA SER A 95 23.79 2.38 20.50
C SER A 95 23.10 3.70 20.83
N ASP A 96 21.80 3.83 20.54
CA ASP A 96 21.00 5.05 20.75
C ASP A 96 19.96 4.92 21.87
N LYS A 97 19.60 6.05 22.48
CA LYS A 97 18.40 6.18 23.32
C LYS A 97 17.59 7.42 22.90
N PRO A 98 16.29 7.28 22.56
CA PRO A 98 15.49 6.04 22.53
C PRO A 98 15.99 5.02 21.49
N TYR A 99 15.88 3.74 21.80
CA TYR A 99 16.37 2.66 20.94
C TYR A 99 15.69 2.69 19.56
N LYS A 100 16.47 2.70 18.48
CA LYS A 100 15.94 2.65 17.11
C LYS A 100 15.42 1.25 16.80
N LEU A 101 14.17 1.21 16.31
CA LEU A 101 13.47 0.01 15.83
C LEU A 101 13.40 -0.06 14.29
N LYS A 102 13.62 1.08 13.62
CA LYS A 102 13.78 1.22 12.16
C LYS A 102 15.23 1.68 11.92
N PHE A 103 16.07 0.84 11.32
CA PHE A 103 17.49 1.15 11.09
C PHE A 103 18.09 0.27 9.97
N VAL A 104 19.26 0.66 9.48
CA VAL A 104 20.05 -0.07 8.48
C VAL A 104 21.43 -0.38 9.07
N MET A 105 22.00 -1.54 8.76
CA MET A 105 23.29 -2.00 9.31
C MET A 105 24.03 -2.87 8.27
N THR A 106 25.29 -2.54 8.00
CA THR A 106 26.23 -3.40 7.25
C THR A 106 27.04 -4.23 8.24
N ALA A 107 26.90 -5.54 8.22
CA ALA A 107 27.57 -6.40 9.20
C ALA A 107 27.81 -7.83 8.71
N THR A 108 28.81 -8.48 9.31
CA THR A 108 29.00 -9.93 9.18
C THR A 108 27.84 -10.69 9.87
N PRO A 109 27.54 -11.94 9.46
CA PRO A 109 26.51 -12.73 10.14
C PRO A 109 26.77 -12.89 11.65
N ARG A 110 28.04 -12.93 12.07
CA ARG A 110 28.41 -12.93 13.50
C ARG A 110 27.94 -11.67 14.22
N MET A 111 28.20 -10.49 13.67
CA MET A 111 27.82 -9.21 14.28
C MET A 111 26.29 -9.03 14.38
N PHE A 112 25.51 -9.51 13.41
CA PHE A 112 24.05 -9.51 13.51
C PHE A 112 23.57 -10.43 14.66
N VAL A 113 24.17 -11.62 14.82
CA VAL A 113 23.83 -12.53 15.93
C VAL A 113 24.32 -11.98 17.29
N GLU A 114 25.42 -11.22 17.33
CA GLU A 114 25.89 -10.49 18.52
C GLU A 114 24.87 -9.44 18.97
N LEU A 115 24.42 -8.55 18.07
CA LEU A 115 23.36 -7.59 18.39
C LEU A 115 22.04 -8.26 18.80
N LEU A 116 21.74 -9.44 18.25
CA LEU A 116 20.55 -10.23 18.62
C LEU A 116 20.67 -10.76 20.05
N VAL A 117 21.82 -11.34 20.39
CA VAL A 117 22.14 -11.83 21.74
C VAL A 117 22.13 -10.69 22.77
N ASP A 118 22.64 -9.51 22.43
CA ASP A 118 22.58 -8.34 23.30
C ASP A 118 21.13 -7.88 23.54
N ASN A 119 20.29 -7.87 22.51
CA ASN A 119 18.86 -7.55 22.63
C ASN A 119 18.10 -8.54 23.54
N LEU A 120 18.45 -9.83 23.53
CA LEU A 120 17.90 -10.82 24.45
C LEU A 120 18.39 -10.59 25.89
N ASN A 121 19.71 -10.38 26.06
CA ASN A 121 20.35 -10.17 27.35
C ASN A 121 19.89 -8.91 28.10
N LEU A 122 19.23 -7.95 27.43
CA LEU A 122 18.54 -6.82 28.09
C LEU A 122 17.43 -7.24 29.07
N TYR A 123 16.78 -8.39 28.83
CA TYR A 123 15.58 -8.81 29.57
C TYR A 123 15.63 -10.25 30.08
N ASP A 124 16.45 -11.10 29.47
CA ASP A 124 16.68 -12.47 29.90
C ASP A 124 18.17 -12.79 29.75
N SER A 125 18.90 -12.82 30.86
CA SER A 125 20.37 -12.93 30.83
C SER A 125 20.87 -14.35 30.52
N GLY A 126 22.05 -14.44 29.91
CA GLY A 126 22.78 -15.68 29.68
C GLY A 126 22.76 -16.17 28.24
N TRP A 127 22.28 -15.36 27.29
CA TRP A 127 22.40 -15.65 25.87
C TRP A 127 23.84 -15.44 25.39
N THR A 128 24.28 -16.31 24.48
CA THR A 128 25.65 -16.34 23.94
C THR A 128 25.64 -16.62 22.44
N VAL A 129 26.62 -16.09 21.72
CA VAL A 129 26.84 -16.40 20.31
C VAL A 129 27.68 -17.68 20.20
N GLY A 130 27.16 -18.66 19.47
CA GLY A 130 27.82 -19.93 19.22
C GLY A 130 28.65 -19.91 17.93
N THR A 131 28.60 -21.03 17.20
CA THR A 131 29.18 -21.13 15.86
C THR A 131 28.30 -20.41 14.86
N VAL A 132 28.88 -19.45 14.15
CA VAL A 132 28.26 -18.70 13.06
C VAL A 132 29.10 -18.93 11.80
N ILE A 133 28.47 -18.99 10.61
CA ILE A 133 29.21 -19.12 9.35
C ILE A 133 30.20 -17.97 9.17
N GLU A 134 31.27 -18.24 8.42
CA GLU A 134 32.12 -17.21 7.84
C GLU A 134 31.53 -16.88 6.46
N ALA A 135 30.98 -15.67 6.33
CA ALA A 135 30.49 -15.12 5.07
C ALA A 135 30.71 -13.59 5.05
N PRO A 136 30.68 -12.93 3.88
CA PRO A 136 30.84 -11.49 3.75
C PRO A 136 29.83 -10.66 4.55
N GLU A 137 30.10 -9.36 4.64
CA GLU A 137 29.19 -8.40 5.26
C GLU A 137 27.98 -8.13 4.37
N LYS A 138 26.77 -8.13 4.93
CA LYS A 138 25.54 -7.75 4.23
C LYS A 138 24.98 -6.45 4.79
N LEU A 139 24.44 -5.60 3.92
CA LEU A 139 23.65 -4.43 4.26
C LEU A 139 22.20 -4.85 4.44
N LEU A 140 21.70 -4.89 5.68
CA LEU A 140 20.31 -5.24 5.97
C LEU A 140 19.57 -4.06 6.63
N SER A 141 18.32 -3.83 6.21
CA SER A 141 17.38 -2.92 6.86
C SER A 141 16.44 -3.69 7.77
N PHE A 142 16.17 -3.17 8.96
CA PHE A 142 15.26 -3.76 9.94
C PHE A 142 14.14 -2.78 10.26
N ASN A 143 12.89 -3.28 10.30
CA ASN A 143 11.72 -2.45 10.60
C ASN A 143 10.82 -3.11 11.65
N HIS A 144 10.95 -2.69 12.91
CA HIS A 144 10.15 -3.17 14.05
C HIS A 144 10.13 -4.71 14.24
N GLU A 145 11.13 -5.46 13.79
CA GLU A 145 11.11 -6.94 13.80
C GLU A 145 11.31 -7.57 15.20
N LYS A 146 10.88 -8.83 15.37
CA LYS A 146 11.18 -9.67 16.56
C LYS A 146 12.51 -10.39 16.38
N CYS A 147 13.20 -10.70 17.48
CA CYS A 147 14.47 -11.45 17.42
C CYS A 147 14.31 -12.82 16.73
N TRP A 148 13.16 -13.47 16.86
CA TRP A 148 12.87 -14.73 16.15
C TRP A 148 12.79 -14.55 14.63
N ALA A 149 12.05 -13.52 14.17
CA ALA A 149 11.93 -13.19 12.75
C ALA A 149 13.30 -12.79 12.16
N VAL A 150 14.06 -11.96 12.87
CA VAL A 150 15.42 -11.59 12.47
C VAL A 150 16.34 -12.80 12.38
N LEU A 151 16.30 -13.74 13.33
CA LEU A 151 17.13 -14.96 13.24
C LEU A 151 16.74 -15.84 12.03
N GLY A 152 15.44 -15.96 11.74
CA GLY A 152 14.93 -16.63 10.54
C GLY A 152 15.40 -15.95 9.25
N ARG A 153 15.28 -14.62 9.18
CA ARG A 153 15.77 -13.81 8.06
C ARG A 153 17.28 -13.91 7.89
N LEU A 154 18.06 -13.85 8.97
CA LEU A 154 19.52 -14.03 8.89
C LEU A 154 19.88 -15.42 8.32
N ALA A 155 19.13 -16.47 8.65
CA ALA A 155 19.35 -17.77 8.01
C ALA A 155 19.03 -17.74 6.50
N GLU A 156 17.96 -17.07 6.09
CA GLU A 156 17.58 -16.91 4.68
C GLU A 156 18.56 -16.03 3.88
N GLU A 157 18.86 -14.81 4.33
CA GLU A 157 19.73 -13.84 3.65
C GLU A 157 21.16 -14.40 3.47
N PHE A 158 21.60 -15.28 4.36
CA PHE A 158 22.89 -15.96 4.29
C PHE A 158 22.82 -17.40 3.71
N ASP A 159 21.66 -17.83 3.16
CA ASP A 159 21.39 -19.17 2.61
C ASP A 159 21.91 -20.30 3.53
N THR A 160 21.62 -20.20 4.82
CA THR A 160 22.12 -21.08 5.88
C THR A 160 21.01 -21.50 6.85
N GLU A 161 21.37 -22.13 7.96
CA GLU A 161 20.43 -22.67 8.94
C GLU A 161 20.75 -22.12 10.33
N PHE A 162 19.88 -22.36 11.32
CA PHE A 162 20.16 -22.03 12.70
C PHE A 162 19.77 -23.12 13.69
N GLU A 163 20.47 -23.11 14.82
CA GLU A 163 20.29 -24.04 15.93
C GLU A 163 20.52 -23.32 17.26
N ILE A 164 19.55 -23.41 18.16
CA ILE A 164 19.67 -22.91 19.53
C ILE A 164 19.94 -24.10 20.45
N VAL A 165 21.04 -24.04 21.20
CA VAL A 165 21.42 -25.06 22.19
C VAL A 165 21.46 -24.38 23.57
N GLY A 166 20.50 -24.68 24.43
CA GLY A 166 20.32 -23.97 25.69
C GLY A 166 19.98 -22.49 25.46
N LYS A 167 20.96 -21.60 25.66
CA LYS A 167 20.89 -20.16 25.32
C LYS A 167 22.02 -19.73 24.37
N THR A 168 22.60 -20.67 23.64
CA THR A 168 23.63 -20.41 22.63
C THR A 168 23.02 -20.46 21.24
N ILE A 169 23.12 -19.34 20.49
CA ILE A 169 22.57 -19.22 19.13
C ILE A 169 23.68 -19.54 18.13
N ASN A 170 23.45 -20.55 17.29
CA ASN A 170 24.32 -20.92 16.19
C ASN A 170 23.61 -20.59 14.88
N LEU A 171 24.31 -19.93 13.95
CA LEU A 171 23.83 -19.59 12.61
C LEU A 171 24.77 -20.27 11.61
N ARG A 172 24.50 -21.54 11.34
CA ARG A 172 25.31 -22.45 10.53
C ARG A 172 24.45 -23.60 10.03
N LYS A 173 24.89 -24.24 8.96
CA LYS A 173 24.38 -25.56 8.56
C LYS A 173 24.50 -26.55 9.73
N VAL A 174 23.39 -27.17 10.10
CA VAL A 174 23.30 -28.08 11.24
C VAL A 174 23.62 -29.49 10.75
N GLU A 175 24.82 -29.96 11.06
CA GLU A 175 25.34 -31.26 10.61
C GLU A 175 26.00 -32.02 11.78
N TYR A 176 25.58 -33.27 11.99
CA TYR A 176 26.10 -34.18 13.01
C TYR A 176 26.30 -35.58 12.44
N TYR A 177 27.36 -36.27 12.85
CA TYR A 177 27.67 -37.66 12.45
C TYR A 177 27.77 -37.93 10.94
N LYS A 178 28.05 -36.92 10.11
CA LYS A 178 28.17 -37.03 8.64
C LYS A 178 29.18 -38.10 8.19
N ASP A 179 30.33 -38.18 8.86
CA ASP A 179 31.39 -39.18 8.60
C ASP A 179 31.12 -40.55 9.24
N ALA A 180 30.07 -40.67 10.04
CA ALA A 180 29.67 -41.89 10.73
C ALA A 180 28.13 -42.04 10.74
N PRO A 181 27.47 -42.06 9.56
CA PRO A 181 26.02 -41.99 9.47
C PRO A 181 25.35 -43.24 10.06
N LEU A 182 24.06 -43.11 10.36
CA LEU A 182 23.22 -44.22 10.80
C LEU A 182 22.74 -45.02 9.58
N LYS A 183 23.15 -46.28 9.46
CA LYS A 183 22.72 -47.15 8.36
C LYS A 183 21.29 -47.63 8.59
N LEU A 184 20.37 -47.24 7.71
CA LEU A 184 18.97 -47.65 7.74
C LEU A 184 18.51 -48.13 6.37
N SER A 185 17.59 -49.08 6.36
CA SER A 185 16.97 -49.60 5.13
C SER A 185 15.54 -50.06 5.43
N TYR A 186 14.78 -50.37 4.39
CA TYR A 186 13.39 -50.78 4.51
C TYR A 186 13.23 -52.19 5.08
N GLY A 187 12.28 -52.38 5.99
CA GLY A 187 11.77 -53.69 6.37
C GLY A 187 12.43 -54.36 7.58
N LYS A 188 11.99 -55.60 7.84
CA LYS A 188 12.23 -56.31 9.11
C LYS A 188 13.71 -56.49 9.42
N GLY A 189 14.19 -55.78 10.44
CA GLY A 189 15.57 -55.83 10.92
C GLY A 189 16.49 -54.74 10.37
N ASN A 190 15.97 -53.87 9.51
CA ASN A 190 16.74 -52.85 8.78
C ASN A 190 16.55 -51.42 9.30
N GLY A 191 15.64 -51.20 10.25
CA GLY A 191 15.45 -49.94 10.96
C GLY A 191 14.08 -49.32 10.76
N PHE A 192 13.65 -49.09 9.51
CA PHE A 192 12.35 -48.45 9.23
C PHE A 192 11.18 -49.44 9.12
N LEU A 193 10.01 -49.01 9.58
CA LEU A 193 8.74 -49.69 9.35
C LEU A 193 8.28 -49.60 7.87
N PRO A 194 7.35 -50.47 7.44
CA PRO A 194 6.66 -50.31 6.16
C PRO A 194 5.95 -48.93 6.05
N GLY A 195 6.11 -48.25 4.92
CA GLY A 195 5.47 -46.95 4.65
C GLY A 195 6.41 -45.81 4.24
N VAL A 196 7.73 -45.98 4.32
CA VAL A 196 8.70 -44.97 3.88
C VAL A 196 8.52 -44.64 2.39
N GLY A 197 8.33 -43.36 2.08
CA GLY A 197 8.18 -42.84 0.71
C GLY A 197 9.21 -41.77 0.37
N ARG A 198 9.48 -41.58 -0.93
CA ARG A 198 10.27 -40.46 -1.47
C ARG A 198 9.33 -39.47 -2.16
N ALA A 199 9.38 -38.20 -1.77
CA ALA A 199 8.77 -37.11 -2.50
C ALA A 199 9.85 -36.29 -3.22
N ASN A 200 9.52 -35.80 -4.43
CA ASN A 200 10.34 -34.79 -5.10
C ASN A 200 10.05 -33.41 -4.48
N GLN A 201 11.07 -32.58 -4.31
CA GLN A 201 10.91 -31.22 -3.80
C GLN A 201 10.80 -30.22 -4.97
N GLY A 202 9.57 -29.98 -5.43
CA GLY A 202 9.26 -29.03 -6.51
C GLY A 202 9.76 -29.45 -7.91
N ASP A 203 9.85 -28.48 -8.81
CA ASP A 203 10.32 -28.64 -10.20
C ASP A 203 11.84 -28.44 -10.36
N ASN A 204 12.58 -28.37 -9.25
CA ASN A 204 14.01 -28.03 -9.23
C ASN A 204 14.87 -29.14 -9.88
N LEU A 205 15.34 -28.88 -11.09
CA LEU A 205 16.35 -29.70 -11.77
C LEU A 205 17.75 -29.41 -11.19
N PRO A 206 18.66 -30.42 -11.12
CA PRO A 206 20.02 -30.20 -10.64
C PRO A 206 20.76 -29.16 -11.47
N VAL A 207 21.35 -28.16 -10.82
CA VAL A 207 22.12 -27.11 -11.47
C VAL A 207 23.49 -27.65 -11.92
N GLU A 208 23.88 -27.40 -13.17
CA GLU A 208 25.22 -27.71 -13.67
C GLU A 208 26.05 -26.45 -14.00
N ILE A 209 25.38 -25.34 -14.33
CA ILE A 209 25.97 -24.03 -14.63
C ILE A 209 25.29 -22.99 -13.72
N LEU A 210 26.04 -22.31 -12.87
CA LEU A 210 25.52 -21.23 -12.01
C LEU A 210 26.12 -19.88 -12.44
N TYR A 211 25.31 -19.01 -13.04
CA TYR A 211 25.70 -17.62 -13.29
C TYR A 211 25.73 -16.84 -11.97
N VAL A 212 26.69 -15.93 -11.83
CA VAL A 212 26.89 -15.15 -10.60
C VAL A 212 27.07 -13.69 -10.97
N GLN A 213 26.31 -12.80 -10.32
CA GLN A 213 26.41 -11.36 -10.52
C GLN A 213 26.78 -10.69 -9.19
N GLY A 214 27.99 -10.13 -9.11
CA GLY A 214 28.50 -9.44 -7.92
C GLY A 214 28.08 -7.97 -7.83
N GLY A 215 28.39 -7.33 -6.70
CA GLY A 215 28.04 -5.93 -6.43
C GLY A 215 28.81 -4.90 -7.27
N GLU A 216 28.20 -3.73 -7.43
CA GLU A 216 28.73 -2.58 -8.20
C GLU A 216 29.49 -1.56 -7.34
N ARG A 217 29.37 -1.65 -6.01
CA ARG A 217 29.95 -0.67 -5.07
C ARG A 217 31.47 -0.81 -5.02
N ASN A 218 32.17 0.31 -4.84
CA ASN A 218 33.64 0.35 -4.74
C ASN A 218 34.37 -0.27 -5.96
N ILE A 219 33.71 -0.28 -7.12
CA ILE A 219 34.25 -0.68 -8.41
C ILE A 219 34.36 0.58 -9.29
N ASP A 220 35.58 0.91 -9.74
CA ASP A 220 35.75 1.86 -10.85
C ASP A 220 35.63 1.08 -12.18
N TYR A 221 34.51 1.25 -12.89
CA TYR A 221 34.28 0.63 -14.19
C TYR A 221 35.41 0.89 -15.20
N SER A 222 36.03 2.08 -15.17
CA SER A 222 37.07 2.47 -16.12
C SER A 222 38.41 1.75 -15.87
N ALA A 223 38.70 1.39 -14.62
CA ALA A 223 39.90 0.67 -14.21
C ALA A 223 39.69 -0.85 -14.15
N TYR A 224 38.52 -1.30 -13.71
CA TYR A 224 38.18 -2.73 -13.51
C TYR A 224 37.66 -3.41 -14.79
N GLY A 225 37.02 -2.65 -15.70
CA GLY A 225 36.50 -3.16 -16.97
C GLY A 225 35.16 -3.91 -16.89
N SER A 226 34.52 -3.95 -15.72
CA SER A 226 33.17 -4.48 -15.50
C SER A 226 32.41 -3.54 -14.56
N GLN A 227 31.08 -3.44 -14.72
CA GLN A 227 30.23 -2.63 -13.83
C GLN A 227 29.98 -3.34 -12.49
N THR A 228 29.92 -4.67 -12.52
CA THR A 228 29.78 -5.56 -11.38
C THR A 228 31.08 -6.29 -11.07
N LEU A 229 31.29 -6.65 -9.80
CA LEU A 229 32.34 -7.57 -9.38
C LEU A 229 32.22 -8.92 -10.13
N LEU A 230 33.34 -9.41 -10.66
CA LEU A 230 33.43 -10.69 -11.38
C LEU A 230 34.01 -11.81 -10.50
N LEU A 231 33.69 -13.05 -10.84
CA LEU A 231 34.38 -14.23 -10.28
C LEU A 231 35.88 -14.22 -10.67
N PRO A 232 36.75 -14.83 -9.86
CA PRO A 232 38.18 -14.89 -10.15
C PRO A 232 38.41 -15.76 -11.39
N LYS A 233 38.83 -15.15 -12.50
CA LYS A 233 38.81 -15.76 -13.85
C LYS A 233 39.69 -17.01 -13.97
N SER A 234 39.15 -18.07 -14.56
CA SER A 234 39.83 -19.36 -14.78
C SER A 234 40.50 -19.97 -13.52
N GLN A 235 39.83 -19.90 -12.37
CA GLN A 235 40.33 -20.42 -11.09
C GLN A 235 39.57 -21.67 -10.65
N GLU A 236 40.25 -22.52 -9.86
CA GLU A 236 39.63 -23.68 -9.19
C GLU A 236 39.55 -23.48 -7.66
N LEU A 237 38.43 -23.96 -7.09
CA LEU A 237 38.18 -24.09 -5.66
C LEU A 237 37.74 -25.53 -5.36
N GLU A 238 38.28 -26.10 -4.27
CA GLU A 238 37.78 -27.35 -3.71
C GLU A 238 36.85 -27.03 -2.54
N TYR A 239 35.66 -27.62 -2.54
CA TYR A 239 34.68 -27.47 -1.48
C TYR A 239 34.04 -28.83 -1.18
N GLN A 240 34.11 -29.25 0.09
CA GLN A 240 33.65 -30.56 0.58
C GLN A 240 34.05 -31.76 -0.32
N GLY A 241 35.30 -31.78 -0.78
CA GLY A 241 35.86 -32.86 -1.61
C GLY A 241 35.47 -32.83 -3.10
N ARG A 242 34.73 -31.81 -3.54
CA ARG A 242 34.37 -31.57 -4.96
C ARG A 242 35.16 -30.39 -5.49
N ARG A 243 35.55 -30.43 -6.77
CA ARG A 243 36.27 -29.33 -7.42
C ARG A 243 35.35 -28.56 -8.35
N TYR A 244 35.41 -27.23 -8.24
CA TYR A 244 34.65 -26.27 -9.02
C TYR A 244 35.60 -25.33 -9.74
N LYS A 245 35.18 -24.81 -10.89
CA LYS A 245 35.92 -23.87 -11.70
C LYS A 245 35.04 -22.69 -12.12
N THR A 246 35.66 -21.53 -12.23
CA THR A 246 35.10 -20.37 -12.93
C THR A 246 35.42 -20.45 -14.42
N ASP A 247 34.63 -19.76 -15.23
CA ASP A 247 34.87 -19.61 -16.66
C ASP A 247 35.99 -18.58 -16.98
N PRO A 248 36.38 -18.41 -18.26
CA PRO A 248 37.41 -17.46 -18.67
C PRO A 248 37.06 -15.98 -18.41
N ASP A 249 35.78 -15.62 -18.44
CA ASP A 249 35.31 -14.24 -18.31
C ASP A 249 34.92 -13.89 -16.87
N GLY A 250 34.58 -14.88 -16.04
CA GLY A 250 34.30 -14.71 -14.60
C GLY A 250 32.81 -14.47 -14.30
N MET A 251 31.95 -15.09 -15.10
CA MET A 251 30.49 -14.93 -15.11
C MET A 251 29.75 -16.12 -14.47
N TYR A 252 30.33 -17.32 -14.47
CA TYR A 252 29.66 -18.51 -13.94
C TYR A 252 30.60 -19.55 -13.31
N VAL A 253 30.03 -20.43 -12.48
CA VAL A 253 30.69 -21.57 -11.85
C VAL A 253 30.18 -22.88 -12.44
N THR A 254 31.08 -23.84 -12.66
CA THR A 254 30.77 -25.23 -13.05
C THR A 254 31.62 -26.23 -12.26
N ARG A 255 31.25 -27.51 -12.29
CA ARG A 255 32.10 -28.60 -11.79
C ARG A 255 33.36 -28.77 -12.67
N ALA A 256 34.51 -28.97 -12.02
CA ALA A 256 35.81 -29.16 -12.67
C ALA A 256 36.19 -30.65 -12.86
N ASP A 257 35.55 -31.53 -12.09
CA ASP A 257 35.83 -32.97 -12.01
C ASP A 257 34.87 -33.85 -12.84
N ARG A 258 33.77 -33.29 -13.37
CA ARG A 258 32.84 -33.95 -14.30
C ARG A 258 32.49 -33.04 -15.49
N PRO A 259 32.23 -33.59 -16.70
CA PRO A 259 31.67 -32.82 -17.80
C PRO A 259 30.20 -32.46 -17.54
N LEU A 260 29.73 -31.40 -18.21
CA LEU A 260 28.30 -31.04 -18.27
C LEU A 260 27.52 -32.14 -19.01
N SER A 261 26.30 -32.41 -18.56
CA SER A 261 25.46 -33.50 -19.06
C SER A 261 24.01 -33.08 -19.37
N SER A 262 23.44 -32.18 -18.56
CA SER A 262 22.12 -31.59 -18.76
C SER A 262 22.18 -30.16 -19.30
N TYR A 263 23.29 -29.44 -19.05
CA TYR A 263 23.40 -27.99 -19.30
C TYR A 263 22.30 -27.17 -18.61
N ASN A 264 21.82 -27.65 -17.45
CA ASN A 264 20.81 -26.94 -16.67
C ASN A 264 21.44 -25.73 -15.98
N GLU A 265 20.91 -24.55 -16.28
CA GLU A 265 21.40 -23.25 -15.80
C GLU A 265 20.55 -22.75 -14.62
N ASP A 266 21.20 -22.03 -13.70
CA ASP A 266 20.58 -21.24 -12.63
C ASP A 266 21.42 -19.98 -12.39
N SER A 267 20.93 -19.07 -11.55
CA SER A 267 21.61 -17.81 -11.20
C SER A 267 21.69 -17.60 -9.69
N TYR A 268 22.78 -16.95 -9.26
CA TYR A 268 22.97 -16.46 -7.90
C TYR A 268 23.25 -14.96 -7.90
N ASP A 269 22.37 -14.20 -7.24
CA ASP A 269 22.57 -12.78 -6.99
C ASP A 269 23.52 -12.61 -5.80
N ALA A 270 24.65 -11.97 -6.06
CA ALA A 270 25.69 -11.63 -5.09
C ALA A 270 25.95 -10.10 -5.10
N SER A 271 24.93 -9.29 -5.43
CA SER A 271 25.00 -7.82 -5.49
C SER A 271 25.42 -7.15 -4.17
N ASP A 272 25.29 -7.87 -3.06
CA ASP A 272 25.75 -7.51 -1.73
C ASP A 272 27.25 -7.80 -1.48
N ILE A 273 27.89 -8.63 -2.30
CA ILE A 273 29.33 -8.91 -2.24
C ILE A 273 30.06 -7.94 -3.18
N TYR A 274 30.80 -7.01 -2.59
CA TYR A 274 31.61 -6.00 -3.28
C TYR A 274 32.92 -5.77 -2.52
N PRO A 275 33.95 -5.12 -3.12
CA PRO A 275 35.18 -4.77 -2.41
C PRO A 275 34.88 -3.81 -1.25
N SER A 276 34.90 -4.33 -0.02
CA SER A 276 34.62 -3.56 1.19
C SER A 276 35.78 -3.57 2.18
N ARG A 277 35.74 -2.63 3.13
CA ARG A 277 36.53 -2.68 4.35
C ARG A 277 35.75 -2.02 5.48
N VAL A 278 35.49 -2.77 6.55
CA VAL A 278 35.10 -2.21 7.85
C VAL A 278 36.32 -2.00 8.72
N GLY A 279 36.57 -0.74 9.08
CA GLY A 279 37.61 -0.31 10.01
C GLY A 279 37.12 -0.28 11.46
N THR A 280 38.02 0.06 12.38
CA THR A 280 37.70 0.29 13.80
C THR A 280 38.37 1.56 14.30
N VAL A 281 37.60 2.45 14.92
CA VAL A 281 38.12 3.66 15.55
C VAL A 281 39.05 3.29 16.69
N SER A 282 40.34 3.57 16.53
CA SER A 282 41.40 3.31 17.53
C SER A 282 41.73 4.52 18.40
N LYS A 283 41.48 5.74 17.89
CA LYS A 283 41.58 7.02 18.60
C LYS A 283 40.57 8.00 18.01
N THR A 284 40.11 8.95 18.83
CA THR A 284 39.31 10.11 18.44
C THR A 284 40.05 11.40 18.82
N ASP A 285 39.68 12.52 18.19
CA ASP A 285 40.25 13.84 18.47
C ASP A 285 39.25 14.96 18.16
N THR A 286 39.44 16.13 18.75
CA THR A 286 38.60 17.30 18.54
C THR A 286 39.46 18.52 18.22
N GLU A 287 39.33 19.05 17.01
CA GLU A 287 40.10 20.22 16.56
C GLU A 287 39.15 21.42 16.41
N PRO A 288 39.43 22.57 17.05
CA PRO A 288 38.70 23.80 16.77
C PRO A 288 39.11 24.36 15.41
N GLY A 289 38.16 24.89 14.66
CA GLY A 289 38.39 25.62 13.42
C GLY A 289 37.19 26.48 13.07
N GLU A 290 37.17 27.00 11.84
CA GLU A 290 36.07 27.82 11.31
C GLU A 290 35.35 27.04 10.20
N ASP A 291 34.03 27.19 10.11
CA ASP A 291 33.25 26.70 8.95
C ASP A 291 33.44 27.61 7.71
N THR A 292 32.74 27.28 6.61
CA THR A 292 32.78 28.09 5.37
C THR A 292 32.24 29.51 5.51
N ASP A 293 31.48 29.81 6.56
CA ASP A 293 30.93 31.14 6.86
C ASP A 293 31.75 31.90 7.92
N GLY A 294 32.78 31.27 8.50
CA GLY A 294 33.67 31.86 9.50
C GLY A 294 33.23 31.68 10.96
N ASN A 295 32.31 30.76 11.26
CA ASN A 295 31.87 30.47 12.63
C ASN A 295 32.79 29.45 13.31
N ASP A 296 33.05 29.61 14.61
CA ASP A 296 33.78 28.63 15.44
C ASP A 296 33.05 27.27 15.46
N VAL A 297 33.66 26.25 14.84
CA VAL A 297 33.18 24.85 14.81
C VAL A 297 34.23 23.90 15.39
N THR A 298 33.76 22.85 16.07
CA THR A 298 34.64 21.76 16.55
C THR A 298 34.54 20.58 15.61
N PHE A 299 35.63 20.23 14.94
CA PHE A 299 35.73 19.04 14.09
C PHE A 299 35.98 17.79 14.94
N TYR A 300 35.19 16.74 14.75
CA TYR A 300 35.31 15.47 15.49
C TYR A 300 35.94 14.41 14.60
N ASN A 301 37.25 14.24 14.75
CA ASN A 301 38.07 13.41 13.88
C ASN A 301 38.38 12.05 14.52
N PHE A 302 38.71 11.05 13.71
CA PHE A 302 39.04 9.72 14.21
C PHE A 302 40.23 9.07 13.48
N TYR A 303 40.75 7.98 14.02
CA TYR A 303 41.91 7.27 13.49
C TYR A 303 41.65 5.76 13.48
N ASP A 304 42.20 5.05 12.49
CA ASP A 304 42.22 3.58 12.45
C ASP A 304 43.65 3.08 12.28
N SER A 305 44.26 2.65 13.39
CA SER A 305 45.61 2.08 13.41
C SER A 305 45.71 0.69 12.75
N SER A 306 44.58 0.07 12.38
CA SER A 306 44.55 -1.20 11.65
C SER A 306 44.63 -1.03 10.13
N VAL A 307 44.65 0.20 9.60
CA VAL A 307 44.85 0.45 8.17
C VAL A 307 46.30 0.10 7.78
N PRO A 308 46.52 -0.85 6.85
CA PRO A 308 47.86 -1.26 6.44
C PRO A 308 48.69 -0.11 5.85
N ALA A 309 50.01 -0.15 6.05
CA ALA A 309 50.94 0.88 5.53
C ALA A 309 51.06 0.91 3.98
N ASN A 310 50.46 -0.05 3.28
CA ASN A 310 50.33 -0.10 1.82
C ASN A 310 48.89 0.17 1.33
N LEU A 311 47.97 0.57 2.22
CA LEU A 311 46.61 1.01 1.88
C LEU A 311 46.47 2.51 2.18
N ASN A 312 46.69 3.33 1.16
CA ASN A 312 46.36 4.75 1.19
C ASN A 312 45.02 4.96 0.49
N PHE A 313 43.98 5.38 1.23
CA PHE A 313 42.65 5.56 0.65
C PHE A 313 42.57 6.71 -0.37
N GLU A 314 43.44 7.72 -0.26
CA GLU A 314 43.51 8.82 -1.23
C GLU A 314 43.96 8.32 -2.61
N ASP A 315 44.87 7.33 -2.66
CA ASP A 315 45.27 6.67 -3.92
C ASP A 315 44.18 5.72 -4.46
N CYS A 316 43.14 5.46 -3.66
CA CYS A 316 42.01 4.58 -3.99
C CYS A 316 40.74 5.37 -4.35
N LEU A 317 40.75 6.72 -4.30
CA LEU A 317 39.54 7.53 -4.52
C LEU A 317 39.02 7.37 -5.96
N ILE A 318 37.72 7.10 -6.13
CA ILE A 318 37.11 7.01 -7.46
C ILE A 318 36.99 8.43 -8.04
N ALA A 319 37.45 8.61 -9.29
CA ALA A 319 37.57 9.92 -9.90
C ALA A 319 36.22 10.68 -9.98
N GLY A 320 36.14 11.79 -9.25
CA GLY A 320 34.94 12.64 -9.16
C GLY A 320 33.93 12.25 -8.09
N GLN A 321 34.32 11.43 -7.11
CA GLN A 321 33.55 11.17 -5.89
C GLN A 321 34.29 11.69 -4.65
N THR A 322 33.54 11.98 -3.58
CA THR A 322 34.10 12.18 -2.22
C THR A 322 34.14 10.82 -1.52
N MET A 323 35.21 10.52 -0.78
CA MET A 323 35.24 9.32 0.06
C MET A 323 34.28 9.52 1.23
N THR A 324 33.47 8.50 1.48
CA THR A 324 32.38 8.56 2.45
C THR A 324 32.49 7.42 3.44
N VAL A 325 32.16 7.68 4.70
CA VAL A 325 32.17 6.73 5.80
C VAL A 325 30.78 6.58 6.40
N ILE A 326 30.33 5.33 6.59
CA ILE A 326 29.12 5.00 7.34
C ILE A 326 29.52 4.26 8.61
N PHE A 327 29.19 4.83 9.77
CA PHE A 327 29.41 4.17 11.06
C PHE A 327 28.43 3.02 11.25
N GLN A 328 28.95 1.84 11.59
CA GLN A 328 28.16 0.61 11.80
C GLN A 328 27.79 0.41 13.27
N THR A 329 28.51 1.05 14.20
CA THR A 329 28.24 1.03 15.63
C THR A 329 28.50 2.42 16.25
N GLY A 330 28.19 2.58 17.54
CA GLY A 330 28.43 3.83 18.26
C GLY A 330 27.34 4.88 18.12
N ARG A 331 27.60 6.08 18.62
CA ARG A 331 26.64 7.20 18.63
C ARG A 331 26.29 7.71 17.23
N LEU A 332 27.13 7.40 16.26
CA LEU A 332 26.93 7.74 14.85
C LEU A 332 26.41 6.54 14.03
N ALA A 333 26.03 5.42 14.66
CA ALA A 333 25.57 4.22 13.95
C ALA A 333 24.42 4.51 12.97
N GLY A 334 24.60 4.05 11.73
CA GLY A 334 23.69 4.27 10.61
C GLY A 334 23.77 5.68 10.00
N ARG A 335 24.67 6.56 10.46
CA ARG A 335 24.92 7.87 9.85
C ARG A 335 26.09 7.81 8.88
N GLU A 336 25.93 8.58 7.81
CA GLU A 336 26.86 8.75 6.70
C GLU A 336 27.56 10.11 6.83
N PHE A 337 28.86 10.15 6.57
CA PHE A 337 29.67 11.36 6.56
C PHE A 337 30.70 11.32 5.44
N ASP A 338 30.85 12.43 4.73
CA ASP A 338 32.02 12.63 3.88
C ASP A 338 33.27 12.80 4.76
N VAL A 339 34.38 12.22 4.28
CA VAL A 339 35.65 12.21 5.01
C VAL A 339 36.81 12.48 4.07
N LYS A 340 37.88 13.03 4.64
CA LYS A 340 39.19 13.13 4.00
C LYS A 340 40.19 12.27 4.76
N TYR A 341 41.04 11.52 4.07
CA TYR A 341 42.00 10.62 4.71
C TYR A 341 43.41 11.20 4.71
N ILE A 342 44.10 11.04 5.83
CA ILE A 342 45.53 11.34 5.96
C ILE A 342 46.23 10.05 6.37
N HIS A 343 46.99 9.48 5.43
CA HIS A 343 47.68 8.20 5.64
C HIS A 343 48.76 8.28 6.73
N ASP A 344 49.45 9.42 6.84
CA ASP A 344 50.31 9.65 8.00
C ASP A 344 49.45 9.85 9.26
N GLY A 345 49.69 9.03 10.28
CA GLY A 345 48.79 8.91 11.44
C GLY A 345 47.53 8.06 11.23
N ARG A 346 47.08 7.80 9.99
CA ARG A 346 45.80 7.12 9.64
C ARG A 346 44.57 7.85 10.15
N LYS A 347 44.53 9.17 9.96
CA LYS A 347 43.44 10.07 10.36
C LYS A 347 42.33 10.07 9.31
N PHE A 348 41.09 10.08 9.76
CA PHE A 348 39.91 10.42 8.98
C PHE A 348 39.39 11.76 9.53
N GLU A 349 39.38 12.77 8.68
CA GLU A 349 38.82 14.09 8.97
C GLU A 349 37.35 14.07 8.56
N ILE A 350 36.42 14.16 9.52
CA ILE A 350 34.98 14.16 9.24
C ILE A 350 34.57 15.55 8.78
N VAL A 351 33.89 15.62 7.63
CA VAL A 351 33.21 16.84 7.19
C VAL A 351 31.89 16.95 7.96
N PRO A 352 31.65 18.02 8.75
CA PRO A 352 30.38 18.21 9.43
C PRO A 352 29.23 18.36 8.45
N ALA A 353 28.06 17.84 8.80
CA ALA A 353 26.85 17.90 7.99
C ALA A 353 25.61 18.10 8.87
N GLU A 354 24.68 18.96 8.45
CA GLU A 354 23.39 19.12 9.11
C GLU A 354 22.56 17.83 8.93
N GLN A 355 22.23 17.17 10.04
CA GLN A 355 21.35 16.00 10.06
C GLN A 355 20.37 16.13 11.22
N ASP A 356 19.09 15.84 10.97
CA ASP A 356 18.00 15.99 11.96
C ASP A 356 17.87 17.42 12.56
N GLY A 357 18.28 18.45 11.81
CA GLY A 357 18.25 19.85 12.26
C GLY A 357 19.39 20.25 13.21
N MET A 358 20.49 19.50 13.22
CA MET A 358 21.69 19.75 14.01
C MET A 358 22.95 19.44 13.20
N ASP A 359 24.00 20.23 13.33
CA ASP A 359 25.30 19.88 12.77
C ASP A 359 25.87 18.66 13.50
N LEU A 360 26.27 17.65 12.73
CA LEU A 360 26.91 16.43 13.20
C LEU A 360 28.28 16.25 12.53
N PRO A 361 29.28 15.70 13.23
CA PRO A 361 29.24 15.30 14.63
C PRO A 361 29.31 16.50 15.59
N ASN A 362 28.82 16.34 16.82
CA ASN A 362 28.82 17.38 17.85
C ASN A 362 29.10 16.81 19.25
N SER A 363 29.03 17.66 20.28
CA SER A 363 29.38 17.29 21.68
C SER A 363 28.49 16.21 22.31
N SER A 364 27.36 15.87 21.68
CA SER A 364 26.47 14.78 22.10
C SER A 364 26.65 13.52 21.23
N LEU A 365 26.79 13.70 19.92
CA LEU A 365 26.86 12.65 18.90
C LEU A 365 28.21 12.75 18.15
N TYR A 366 29.16 11.93 18.55
CA TYR A 366 30.55 11.90 18.06
C TYR A 366 31.05 10.46 17.93
N PRO A 367 32.08 10.17 17.11
CA PRO A 367 32.69 8.84 17.06
C PRO A 367 33.42 8.54 18.37
N GLU A 368 33.33 7.29 18.86
CA GLU A 368 34.01 6.80 20.07
C GLU A 368 35.02 5.69 19.76
N VAL A 369 36.01 5.51 20.65
CA VAL A 369 37.01 4.45 20.50
C VAL A 369 36.36 3.07 20.63
N GLY A 370 36.55 2.24 19.60
CA GLY A 370 35.88 0.94 19.44
C GLY A 370 34.82 0.93 18.34
N ASP A 371 34.36 2.09 17.87
CA ASP A 371 33.32 2.17 16.84
C ASP A 371 33.76 1.56 15.51
N LYS A 372 32.84 0.86 14.86
CA LYS A 372 33.03 0.24 13.54
C LYS A 372 32.52 1.18 12.45
N TYR A 373 33.18 1.19 11.30
CA TYR A 373 32.80 2.05 10.19
C TYR A 373 33.19 1.40 8.85
N ALA A 374 32.39 1.62 7.81
CA ALA A 374 32.66 1.14 6.44
C ALA A 374 33.03 2.31 5.54
N VAL A 375 33.96 2.10 4.59
CA VAL A 375 34.42 3.12 3.63
C VAL A 375 33.85 2.87 2.23
N PHE A 376 33.37 3.94 1.60
CA PHE A 376 32.72 3.95 0.29
C PHE A 376 33.34 4.97 -0.66
N ASN A 377 32.94 4.89 -1.94
CA ASN A 377 33.40 5.75 -3.05
C ASN A 377 34.91 5.63 -3.33
N ILE A 378 35.46 4.45 -3.07
CA ILE A 378 36.86 4.09 -3.28
C ILE A 378 36.98 2.80 -4.09
N SER A 379 37.93 2.72 -5.02
CA SER A 379 38.32 1.49 -5.70
C SER A 379 39.47 0.85 -4.92
N LEU A 380 39.16 -0.12 -4.06
CA LEU A 380 40.15 -0.76 -3.20
C LEU A 380 41.21 -1.55 -4.01
N PRO A 381 42.45 -1.71 -3.49
CA PRO A 381 43.51 -2.45 -4.18
C PRO A 381 43.18 -3.93 -4.40
N THR A 382 43.91 -4.57 -5.33
CA THR A 382 43.73 -5.98 -5.73
C THR A 382 43.59 -6.97 -4.57
N ALA A 383 44.25 -6.75 -3.44
CA ALA A 383 44.14 -7.60 -2.24
C ALA A 383 42.70 -7.70 -1.67
N TYR A 384 41.89 -6.66 -1.85
CA TYR A 384 40.48 -6.59 -1.42
C TYR A 384 39.50 -6.95 -2.56
N VAL A 385 39.94 -6.86 -3.82
CA VAL A 385 39.12 -7.19 -5.00
C VAL A 385 39.28 -8.66 -5.37
N CYS A 386 40.48 -9.09 -5.76
CA CYS A 386 40.77 -10.43 -6.27
C CYS A 386 42.28 -10.73 -6.24
N ASP A 387 42.76 -11.35 -5.16
CA ASP A 387 44.13 -11.89 -5.08
C ASP A 387 44.13 -13.41 -5.29
N ASN A 388 44.53 -13.85 -6.48
CA ASN A 388 44.62 -15.26 -6.85
C ASN A 388 45.80 -16.01 -6.18
N ALA A 389 46.81 -15.30 -5.66
CA ALA A 389 47.96 -15.94 -5.02
C ALA A 389 47.65 -16.36 -3.58
N THR A 390 46.91 -15.53 -2.85
CA THR A 390 46.43 -15.81 -1.48
C THR A 390 45.02 -16.40 -1.43
N LYS A 391 44.26 -16.29 -2.54
CA LYS A 391 42.82 -16.57 -2.64
C LYS A 391 41.96 -15.69 -1.73
N THR A 392 42.22 -14.39 -1.72
CA THR A 392 41.48 -13.40 -0.89
C THR A 392 40.85 -12.28 -1.72
N GLY A 393 39.97 -11.51 -1.09
CA GLY A 393 39.24 -10.40 -1.71
C GLY A 393 37.86 -10.82 -2.21
N ALA A 394 37.00 -9.82 -2.44
CA ALA A 394 35.57 -9.99 -2.68
C ALA A 394 35.23 -10.99 -3.80
N SER A 395 36.01 -11.02 -4.90
CA SER A 395 35.82 -12.03 -5.96
C SER A 395 35.98 -13.46 -5.44
N TRP A 396 36.97 -13.72 -4.58
CA TRP A 396 37.18 -15.05 -3.99
C TRP A 396 36.14 -15.38 -2.93
N ASP A 397 35.65 -14.38 -2.19
CA ASP A 397 34.57 -14.57 -1.22
C ASP A 397 33.25 -14.89 -1.95
N MET A 398 32.94 -14.16 -3.03
CA MET A 398 31.85 -14.46 -3.96
C MET A 398 31.99 -15.84 -4.60
N PHE A 399 33.20 -16.28 -4.96
CA PHE A 399 33.42 -17.62 -5.50
C PHE A 399 33.18 -18.72 -4.46
N ARG A 400 33.52 -18.49 -3.18
CA ARG A 400 33.18 -19.43 -2.09
C ARG A 400 31.67 -19.53 -1.90
N GLU A 401 30.97 -18.41 -1.85
CA GLU A 401 29.50 -18.41 -1.70
C GLU A 401 28.79 -19.03 -2.91
N ALA A 402 29.20 -18.71 -4.13
CA ALA A 402 28.66 -19.33 -5.35
C ALA A 402 28.91 -20.85 -5.40
N VAL A 403 30.10 -21.30 -4.99
CA VAL A 403 30.41 -22.74 -4.90
C VAL A 403 29.59 -23.44 -3.82
N ARG A 404 29.36 -22.78 -2.68
CA ARG A 404 28.48 -23.28 -1.62
C ARG A 404 27.04 -23.39 -2.10
N TYR A 405 26.51 -22.34 -2.73
CA TYR A 405 25.17 -22.29 -3.32
C TYR A 405 24.97 -23.40 -4.36
N LEU A 406 25.94 -23.59 -5.27
CA LEU A 406 25.92 -24.64 -6.28
C LEU A 406 26.00 -26.05 -5.67
N TYR A 407 26.88 -26.27 -4.67
CA TYR A 407 27.02 -27.57 -3.99
C TYR A 407 25.68 -28.09 -3.45
N GLU A 408 24.81 -27.19 -2.99
CA GLU A 408 23.52 -27.52 -2.38
C GLU A 408 22.37 -27.70 -3.39
N ARG A 409 22.61 -27.35 -4.67
CA ARG A 409 21.60 -27.36 -5.75
C ARG A 409 22.02 -28.20 -6.98
N GLU A 410 23.24 -28.74 -7.02
CA GLU A 410 23.74 -29.60 -8.10
C GLU A 410 23.32 -31.09 -8.01
N GLU A 411 22.43 -31.43 -7.07
CA GLU A 411 21.82 -32.74 -6.88
C GLU A 411 20.29 -32.65 -6.84
N ARG A 412 19.60 -33.76 -7.13
CA ARG A 412 18.13 -33.79 -7.10
C ARG A 412 17.64 -33.71 -5.66
N GLN A 413 16.67 -32.82 -5.42
CA GLN A 413 16.14 -32.52 -4.11
C GLN A 413 14.99 -33.48 -3.74
N PHE A 414 15.09 -34.14 -2.59
CA PHE A 414 14.14 -35.15 -2.13
C PHE A 414 13.88 -35.07 -0.63
N THR A 415 12.63 -35.33 -0.23
CA THR A 415 12.26 -35.54 1.17
C THR A 415 11.73 -36.96 1.40
N PHE A 416 11.94 -37.46 2.62
CA PHE A 416 11.46 -38.76 3.08
C PHE A 416 10.94 -38.63 4.51
N THR A 417 9.91 -39.40 4.85
CA THR A 417 9.40 -39.56 6.23
C THR A 417 9.32 -41.04 6.58
N GLY A 418 9.56 -41.38 7.85
CA GLY A 418 9.51 -42.78 8.30
C GLY A 418 9.59 -42.97 9.81
N GLU A 419 8.77 -43.89 10.33
CA GLU A 419 8.82 -44.35 11.72
C GLU A 419 9.85 -45.49 11.89
N LEU A 420 10.64 -45.40 12.98
CA LEU A 420 11.65 -46.40 13.33
C LEU A 420 11.02 -47.60 14.07
N ASP A 421 11.38 -48.83 13.69
CA ASP A 421 10.95 -50.06 14.37
C ASP A 421 11.44 -50.06 15.83
N GLY A 422 10.51 -49.89 16.77
CA GLY A 422 10.81 -49.79 18.20
C GLY A 422 11.49 -51.01 18.81
N ILE A 423 11.31 -52.22 18.26
CA ILE A 423 11.97 -53.44 18.74
C ILE A 423 13.43 -53.43 18.28
N TRP A 424 13.67 -53.12 17.01
CA TRP A 424 15.01 -52.97 16.45
C TRP A 424 15.79 -51.85 17.13
N ALA A 425 15.16 -50.69 17.28
CA ALA A 425 15.78 -49.50 17.87
C ALA A 425 16.11 -49.71 19.35
N LYS A 426 15.20 -50.27 20.14
CA LYS A 426 15.45 -50.63 21.55
C LYS A 426 16.62 -51.60 21.71
N LYS A 427 16.78 -52.56 20.79
CA LYS A 427 17.90 -53.51 20.81
C LYS A 427 19.25 -52.83 20.51
N ASN A 428 19.25 -51.81 19.66
CA ASN A 428 20.46 -51.12 19.20
C ASN A 428 20.67 -49.75 19.86
N TRP A 429 19.85 -49.36 20.85
CA TRP A 429 19.71 -47.98 21.31
C TRP A 429 21.02 -47.30 21.70
N LEU A 430 21.90 -48.02 22.42
CA LEU A 430 23.21 -47.50 22.84
C LEU A 430 24.15 -47.14 21.68
N ALA A 431 23.93 -47.72 20.49
CA ALA A 431 24.73 -47.44 19.29
C ALA A 431 24.09 -46.40 18.36
N ILE A 432 22.78 -46.21 18.43
CA ILE A 432 22.01 -45.38 17.48
C ILE A 432 21.42 -44.11 18.09
N GLY A 433 20.99 -44.13 19.36
CA GLY A 433 20.16 -43.08 19.95
C GLY A 433 20.83 -41.70 19.95
N ALA A 434 22.15 -41.66 20.16
CA ALA A 434 22.93 -40.42 20.09
C ALA A 434 22.97 -39.79 18.69
N LYS A 435 22.69 -40.56 17.63
CA LYS A 435 22.67 -40.11 16.23
C LYS A 435 21.28 -39.65 15.76
N LEU A 436 20.23 -39.91 16.55
CA LEU A 436 18.84 -39.54 16.24
C LEU A 436 18.54 -38.10 16.69
N VAL A 437 19.22 -37.16 16.04
CA VAL A 437 19.14 -35.73 16.30
C VAL A 437 18.93 -34.96 14.99
N PRO A 438 18.22 -33.81 14.98
CA PRO A 438 18.24 -32.90 13.84
C PRO A 438 19.68 -32.54 13.46
N GLY A 439 19.99 -32.53 12.17
CA GLY A 439 21.34 -32.45 11.60
C GLY A 439 22.08 -33.78 11.53
N GLY A 440 21.60 -34.84 12.20
CA GLY A 440 22.17 -36.18 12.14
C GLY A 440 22.04 -36.81 10.75
N TYR A 441 22.99 -37.64 10.33
CA TYR A 441 22.97 -38.29 9.01
C TYR A 441 22.54 -39.76 9.03
N VAL A 442 21.77 -40.14 8.01
CA VAL A 442 21.33 -41.50 7.69
C VAL A 442 21.94 -41.93 6.34
N ASP A 443 22.54 -43.10 6.31
CA ASP A 443 22.96 -43.81 5.09
C ASP A 443 21.79 -44.75 4.71
N PHE A 444 20.91 -44.26 3.82
CA PHE A 444 19.68 -44.95 3.43
C PHE A 444 19.89 -45.72 2.12
N SER A 445 19.61 -47.02 2.12
CA SER A 445 19.69 -47.86 0.91
C SER A 445 18.47 -48.75 0.76
N ASP A 446 17.99 -48.96 -0.46
CA ASP A 446 16.94 -49.92 -0.78
C ASP A 446 17.22 -50.64 -2.11
N PRO A 447 17.22 -51.99 -2.19
CA PRO A 447 17.55 -52.72 -3.40
C PRO A 447 16.67 -52.48 -4.63
N GLN A 448 15.48 -51.89 -4.49
CA GLN A 448 14.52 -51.68 -5.58
C GLN A 448 14.54 -50.26 -6.14
N PHE A 449 14.64 -49.24 -5.28
CA PHE A 449 14.53 -47.83 -5.72
C PHE A 449 15.66 -46.91 -5.25
N GLN A 450 16.54 -47.35 -4.35
CA GLN A 450 17.75 -46.61 -3.95
C GLN A 450 18.96 -47.58 -3.78
N PRO A 451 19.34 -48.33 -4.84
CA PRO A 451 20.28 -49.45 -4.72
C PRO A 451 21.72 -49.01 -4.39
N ASP A 452 22.11 -47.82 -4.85
CA ASP A 452 23.45 -47.24 -4.61
C ASP A 452 23.59 -46.58 -3.23
N GLY A 453 22.50 -46.54 -2.44
CA GLY A 453 22.41 -45.77 -1.21
C GLY A 453 22.23 -44.27 -1.45
N ILE A 454 21.94 -43.52 -0.38
CA ILE A 454 21.97 -42.06 -0.33
C ILE A 454 22.29 -41.61 1.09
N LEU A 455 23.20 -40.65 1.21
CA LEU A 455 23.49 -39.97 2.47
C LEU A 455 22.48 -38.83 2.64
N ILE A 456 21.52 -39.01 3.54
CA ILE A 456 20.42 -38.06 3.78
C ILE A 456 20.42 -37.57 5.23
N ARG A 457 19.99 -36.33 5.46
CA ARG A 457 20.06 -35.68 6.77
C ARG A 457 18.71 -35.65 7.46
N ILE A 458 18.70 -35.91 8.76
CA ILE A 458 17.54 -35.74 9.64
C ILE A 458 17.29 -34.24 9.80
N ILE A 459 16.15 -33.76 9.30
CA ILE A 459 15.71 -32.37 9.46
C ILE A 459 14.76 -32.21 10.65
N GLY A 460 14.02 -33.26 11.02
CA GLY A 460 13.07 -33.28 12.14
C GLY A 460 13.03 -34.64 12.85
N VAL A 461 12.79 -34.61 14.15
CA VAL A 461 12.64 -35.80 15.01
C VAL A 461 11.45 -35.63 15.95
N ARG A 462 10.54 -36.60 15.93
CA ARG A 462 9.44 -36.75 16.89
C ARG A 462 9.77 -37.91 17.85
N ASP A 463 10.12 -37.58 19.09
CA ASP A 463 10.44 -38.53 20.15
C ASP A 463 9.19 -38.77 21.05
N TYR A 464 8.51 -39.91 20.93
CA TYR A 464 7.39 -40.25 21.83
C TYR A 464 7.86 -40.45 23.28
N ILE A 465 7.11 -39.94 24.26
CA ILE A 465 7.52 -39.91 25.67
C ILE A 465 7.48 -41.32 26.31
N ASN A 466 6.38 -42.06 26.10
CA ASN A 466 6.26 -43.44 26.62
C ASN A 466 6.90 -44.48 25.68
N ARG A 467 7.10 -44.12 24.40
CA ARG A 467 7.71 -44.96 23.36
C ARG A 467 9.02 -44.35 22.82
N PRO A 468 10.02 -44.00 23.67
CA PRO A 468 11.21 -43.24 23.27
C PRO A 468 12.15 -43.99 22.32
N HIS A 469 11.89 -45.27 22.05
CA HIS A 469 12.63 -46.08 21.10
C HIS A 469 11.94 -46.20 19.73
N SER A 470 10.77 -45.59 19.51
CA SER A 470 10.09 -45.56 18.20
C SER A 470 9.98 -44.13 17.64
N PRO A 471 11.08 -43.36 17.48
CA PRO A 471 10.98 -42.02 16.94
C PRO A 471 10.57 -42.03 15.46
N GLU A 472 9.81 -41.01 15.06
CA GLU A 472 9.55 -40.69 13.67
C GLU A 472 10.57 -39.66 13.18
N LEU A 473 11.11 -39.89 11.97
CA LEU A 473 12.19 -39.10 11.39
C LEU A 473 11.73 -38.43 10.10
N GLU A 474 12.00 -37.14 10.00
CA GLU A 474 11.88 -36.35 8.77
C GLU A 474 13.28 -36.19 8.18
N LEU A 475 13.46 -36.58 6.92
CA LEU A 475 14.76 -36.60 6.24
C LEU A 475 14.71 -35.74 4.97
N SER A 476 15.79 -34.99 4.72
CA SER A 476 16.01 -34.27 3.46
C SER A 476 17.50 -34.27 3.07
N ASN A 477 17.78 -34.16 1.77
CA ASN A 477 19.13 -33.84 1.28
C ASN A 477 19.33 -32.33 1.00
N THR A 478 18.31 -31.50 1.18
CA THR A 478 18.40 -30.03 1.08
C THR A 478 18.69 -29.32 2.42
N PRO A 479 19.23 -28.09 2.38
CA PRO A 479 19.16 -27.15 3.49
C PRO A 479 17.71 -26.86 3.91
N VAL A 480 17.48 -26.63 5.21
CA VAL A 480 16.21 -26.11 5.74
C VAL A 480 16.32 -24.59 5.81
N GLY A 481 15.70 -23.90 4.86
CA GLY A 481 15.68 -22.43 4.84
C GLY A 481 15.01 -21.81 6.07
N GLY A 482 15.23 -20.51 6.27
CA GLY A 482 14.54 -19.73 7.30
C GLY A 482 13.01 -19.69 7.09
N PHE A 483 12.28 -19.27 8.13
CA PHE A 483 10.82 -19.10 8.04
C PHE A 483 10.49 -17.68 7.68
N LEU A 484 9.99 -17.48 6.46
CA LEU A 484 9.42 -16.21 6.01
C LEU A 484 8.02 -16.05 6.64
N SER A 485 7.95 -15.60 7.90
CA SER A 485 6.67 -15.43 8.59
C SER A 485 5.90 -14.16 8.20
N ASP A 486 6.58 -13.18 7.61
CA ASP A 486 5.99 -11.91 7.15
C ASP A 486 6.70 -11.43 5.88
N GLU A 487 6.18 -11.81 4.72
CA GLU A 487 6.54 -11.21 3.41
C GLU A 487 6.28 -9.69 3.41
N LEU A 488 5.26 -9.28 4.19
CA LEU A 488 4.96 -7.89 4.56
C LEU A 488 6.13 -7.18 5.26
N GLY A 489 6.88 -7.90 6.12
CA GLY A 489 8.03 -7.35 6.84
C GLY A 489 9.23 -7.08 5.94
N LYS A 490 9.43 -7.87 4.88
CA LYS A 490 10.44 -7.56 3.85
C LYS A 490 10.06 -6.28 3.09
N LEU A 491 8.80 -6.14 2.67
CA LEU A 491 8.27 -4.92 2.02
C LEU A 491 8.37 -3.68 2.93
N GLU A 492 8.02 -3.80 4.22
CA GLU A 492 8.22 -2.73 5.22
C GLU A 492 9.72 -2.44 5.48
N SER A 493 10.62 -3.40 5.27
CA SER A 493 12.07 -3.17 5.36
C SER A 493 12.64 -2.49 4.10
N GLU A 494 12.06 -2.73 2.93
CA GLU A 494 12.34 -2.00 1.68
C GLU A 494 11.80 -0.56 1.74
N GLU A 495 10.70 -0.33 2.45
CA GLU A 495 10.21 1.01 2.77
C GLU A 495 11.25 1.84 3.53
N VAL A 496 12.13 1.24 4.36
CA VAL A 496 13.27 1.97 4.98
C VAL A 496 14.20 2.54 3.92
N THR A 497 14.51 1.74 2.90
CA THR A 497 15.39 2.09 1.79
C THR A 497 14.72 3.12 0.88
N ASN A 498 13.43 2.96 0.60
CA ASN A 498 12.65 3.91 -0.20
C ASN A 498 12.35 5.22 0.54
N GLU A 499 12.16 5.22 1.86
CA GLU A 499 12.00 6.44 2.67
C GLU A 499 13.33 7.20 2.77
N THR A 500 14.47 6.48 2.81
CA THR A 500 15.81 7.09 2.76
C THR A 500 16.06 7.71 1.38
N ARG A 501 15.76 6.99 0.30
CA ARG A 501 15.78 7.52 -1.08
C ARG A 501 14.79 8.68 -1.27
N HIS A 502 13.63 8.63 -0.63
CA HIS A 502 12.62 9.69 -0.66
C HIS A 502 13.12 10.92 0.09
N LYS A 503 13.80 10.79 1.23
CA LYS A 503 14.45 11.92 1.93
C LYS A 503 15.59 12.53 1.09
N GLN A 504 16.41 11.70 0.43
CA GLN A 504 17.43 12.15 -0.52
C GLN A 504 16.82 12.83 -1.78
N ALA A 505 15.66 12.37 -2.24
CA ALA A 505 14.89 13.03 -3.30
C ALA A 505 14.18 14.31 -2.82
N VAL A 506 13.75 14.37 -1.56
CA VAL A 506 13.11 15.55 -0.94
C VAL A 506 14.11 16.68 -0.73
N SER A 507 15.37 16.39 -0.40
CA SER A 507 16.46 17.38 -0.47
C SER A 507 16.70 17.93 -1.89
N PHE A 508 16.31 17.18 -2.93
CA PHE A 508 16.34 17.60 -4.34
C PHE A 508 15.02 18.27 -4.79
N THR A 509 13.92 18.12 -4.03
CA THR A 509 12.55 18.52 -4.43
C THR A 509 12.27 20.01 -4.22
N LEU A 510 13.07 20.70 -3.40
CA LEU A 510 13.00 22.15 -3.28
C LEU A 510 13.87 22.83 -4.36
N ARG A 511 13.36 22.88 -5.61
CA ARG A 511 13.78 23.97 -6.53
C ARG A 511 13.47 25.28 -5.81
N ARG A 512 14.49 25.95 -5.29
CA ARG A 512 14.28 27.08 -4.38
C ARG A 512 13.62 28.19 -5.19
N TRP A 513 12.70 28.92 -4.57
CA TRP A 513 12.08 30.12 -5.20
C TRP A 513 13.14 31.05 -5.80
N ARG A 514 14.30 31.15 -5.12
CA ARG A 514 15.54 31.77 -5.59
C ARG A 514 15.94 31.34 -7.01
N ASP A 515 16.03 30.05 -7.31
CA ASP A 515 16.56 29.53 -8.58
C ASP A 515 15.60 29.81 -9.75
N ALA A 516 14.29 29.91 -9.45
CA ALA A 516 13.30 30.37 -10.41
C ALA A 516 13.42 31.88 -10.69
N VAL A 517 13.66 32.71 -9.66
CA VAL A 517 13.89 34.16 -9.79
C VAL A 517 15.23 34.47 -10.47
N GLU A 518 16.28 33.71 -10.18
CA GLU A 518 17.59 33.85 -10.80
C GLU A 518 17.53 33.57 -12.31
N MET A 519 16.88 32.47 -12.70
CA MET A 519 16.67 32.14 -14.12
C MET A 519 15.89 33.23 -14.86
N GLN A 520 14.89 33.85 -14.22
CA GLN A 520 14.19 35.03 -14.79
C GLN A 520 15.16 36.20 -15.01
N GLY A 521 16.00 36.53 -14.02
CA GLY A 521 17.02 37.57 -14.15
C GLY A 521 18.09 37.24 -15.20
N MET A 522 18.40 35.96 -15.41
CA MET A 522 19.30 35.52 -16.49
C MET A 522 18.68 35.72 -17.87
N LEU A 523 17.39 35.43 -18.04
CA LEU A 523 16.65 35.69 -19.29
C LEU A 523 16.56 37.19 -19.60
N GLU A 524 16.31 38.05 -18.59
CA GLU A 524 16.31 39.52 -18.76
C GLU A 524 17.66 40.04 -19.28
N LYS A 525 18.77 39.47 -18.84
CA LYS A 525 20.12 39.82 -19.34
C LYS A 525 20.39 39.28 -20.76
N ALA A 526 19.88 38.09 -21.08
CA ALA A 526 20.12 37.43 -22.37
C ALA A 526 19.32 38.04 -23.53
N PHE A 527 18.10 38.52 -23.28
CA PHE A 527 17.20 39.04 -24.31
C PHE A 527 16.89 40.52 -24.09
N LYS A 528 17.72 41.39 -24.68
CA LYS A 528 17.66 42.86 -24.55
C LYS A 528 16.33 43.48 -24.99
N ASP A 529 15.58 42.79 -25.85
CA ASP A 529 14.27 43.23 -26.36
C ASP A 529 13.08 42.80 -25.49
N TYR A 530 13.32 42.05 -24.40
CA TYR A 530 12.30 41.68 -23.42
C TYR A 530 12.26 42.68 -22.26
N GLY A 531 11.05 43.10 -21.88
CA GLY A 531 10.85 43.98 -20.73
C GLY A 531 11.01 43.25 -19.39
N LYS A 532 11.37 43.99 -18.34
CA LYS A 532 11.43 43.45 -16.97
C LYS A 532 10.15 42.74 -16.56
N GLY A 533 10.28 41.65 -15.81
CA GLY A 533 9.16 40.86 -15.30
C GLY A 533 8.10 41.72 -14.62
N GLN A 534 6.89 41.77 -15.19
CA GLN A 534 5.80 42.55 -14.65
C GLN A 534 4.98 41.72 -13.64
N ALA A 535 5.07 42.09 -12.36
CA ALA A 535 4.19 41.55 -11.32
C ALA A 535 2.75 42.04 -11.53
N MET A 536 1.97 41.31 -12.34
CA MET A 536 0.57 41.58 -12.61
C MET A 536 -0.34 40.76 -11.70
N SER A 537 -1.33 41.40 -11.08
CA SER A 537 -2.35 40.72 -10.28
C SER A 537 -3.36 39.91 -11.11
N TRP A 538 -3.51 40.24 -12.39
CA TRP A 538 -4.25 39.47 -13.38
C TRP A 538 -3.78 39.83 -14.79
N LEU A 539 -3.76 38.86 -15.71
CA LEU A 539 -3.44 39.06 -17.12
C LEU A 539 -4.70 38.84 -17.98
N ARG A 540 -5.09 39.83 -18.78
CA ARG A 540 -6.14 39.72 -19.79
C ARG A 540 -5.56 40.00 -21.17
N THR A 541 -5.44 38.97 -21.99
CA THR A 541 -4.92 39.03 -23.36
C THR A 541 -5.64 38.02 -24.25
N MET A 542 -5.58 38.21 -25.57
CA MET A 542 -6.09 37.25 -26.55
C MET A 542 -5.15 36.06 -26.77
N SER A 543 -3.84 36.24 -26.53
CA SER A 543 -2.84 35.18 -26.57
C SER A 543 -1.65 35.50 -25.66
N VAL A 544 -0.96 34.45 -25.22
CA VAL A 544 0.34 34.52 -24.55
C VAL A 544 1.32 33.70 -25.38
N LEU A 545 2.46 34.28 -25.72
CA LEU A 545 3.59 33.58 -26.31
C LEU A 545 4.79 33.74 -25.37
N VAL A 546 5.35 32.62 -24.91
CA VAL A 546 6.52 32.58 -24.02
C VAL A 546 7.64 31.87 -24.77
N GLY A 547 8.64 32.64 -25.20
CA GLY A 547 9.77 32.14 -26.00
C GLY A 547 10.25 33.21 -27.00
N HIS A 548 11.53 33.17 -27.33
CA HIS A 548 12.19 34.10 -28.25
C HIS A 548 12.38 33.46 -29.64
N GLU A 549 12.49 34.22 -30.72
CA GLU A 549 12.65 33.66 -32.06
C GLU A 549 13.96 32.88 -32.25
N SER A 550 15.01 33.23 -31.51
CA SER A 550 16.29 32.50 -31.45
C SER A 550 16.25 31.20 -30.65
N LEU A 551 15.16 30.98 -29.91
CA LEU A 551 14.91 29.75 -29.16
C LEU A 551 14.12 28.75 -30.01
N GLN A 552 13.75 29.10 -31.25
CA GLN A 552 13.02 28.26 -32.20
C GLN A 552 13.93 27.21 -32.84
N PHE A 553 14.57 26.39 -32.02
CA PHE A 553 15.35 25.24 -32.44
C PHE A 553 15.01 24.00 -31.60
N ARG A 554 15.38 22.85 -32.14
CA ARG A 554 15.11 21.53 -31.55
C ARG A 554 16.18 20.53 -31.95
N PHE A 555 16.29 19.44 -31.22
CA PHE A 555 17.14 18.32 -31.58
C PHE A 555 16.36 17.31 -32.44
N VAL A 556 17.02 16.73 -33.44
CA VAL A 556 16.39 15.83 -34.42
C VAL A 556 17.21 14.59 -34.70
N ASN A 557 16.57 13.55 -35.25
CA ASN A 557 17.22 12.27 -35.53
C ASN A 557 18.10 12.24 -36.79
N ARG A 558 18.02 13.23 -37.69
CA ARG A 558 18.79 13.28 -38.95
C ARG A 558 18.83 14.67 -39.57
N ILE A 559 19.84 14.91 -40.40
CA ILE A 559 19.82 15.97 -41.43
C ILE A 559 19.18 15.37 -42.71
N PRO A 560 18.15 15.99 -43.29
CA PRO A 560 17.51 15.48 -44.51
C PRO A 560 18.41 15.71 -45.74
N THR A 561 18.52 14.69 -46.59
CA THR A 561 19.31 14.76 -47.84
C THR A 561 18.44 15.02 -49.08
N ALA A 562 17.12 14.99 -48.93
CA ALA A 562 16.15 15.24 -50.00
C ALA A 562 14.78 15.67 -49.43
N ASP A 563 13.99 16.36 -50.23
CA ASP A 563 12.59 16.68 -49.92
C ASP A 563 11.78 15.40 -49.67
N GLY A 564 10.89 15.42 -48.67
CA GLY A 564 10.03 14.30 -48.30
C GLY A 564 10.61 13.31 -47.29
N GLN A 565 11.87 13.47 -46.86
CA GLN A 565 12.39 12.72 -45.71
C GLN A 565 11.78 13.22 -44.39
N THR A 566 11.21 12.32 -43.59
CA THR A 566 10.70 12.64 -42.26
C THR A 566 11.86 12.96 -41.31
N VAL A 567 11.87 14.19 -40.79
CA VAL A 567 12.76 14.63 -39.71
C VAL A 567 11.92 14.66 -38.43
N THR A 568 12.27 13.85 -37.44
CA THR A 568 11.56 13.79 -36.16
C THR A 568 12.39 14.44 -35.06
N GLU A 569 11.70 15.20 -34.21
CA GLU A 569 12.27 15.71 -32.96
C GLU A 569 12.67 14.55 -32.04
N VAL A 570 13.75 14.73 -31.28
CA VAL A 570 14.23 13.77 -30.29
C VAL A 570 14.48 14.51 -28.98
N ASP A 571 14.23 13.84 -27.85
CA ASP A 571 14.65 14.38 -26.56
C ASP A 571 16.19 14.37 -26.48
N HIS A 572 16.77 15.41 -25.86
CA HIS A 572 18.22 15.62 -25.85
C HIS A 572 18.66 16.01 -24.45
N ALA A 573 19.51 15.15 -23.87
CA ALA A 573 19.87 15.25 -22.46
C ALA A 573 20.85 16.41 -22.21
N PHE A 574 20.55 17.18 -21.16
CA PHE A 574 21.48 18.10 -20.52
C PHE A 574 21.53 17.69 -19.05
N THR A 575 22.66 17.15 -18.62
CA THR A 575 22.81 16.51 -17.30
C THR A 575 23.87 17.26 -16.52
N TYR A 576 23.48 17.88 -15.40
CA TYR A 576 24.44 18.34 -14.40
C TYR A 576 24.71 17.18 -13.43
N ASP A 577 25.96 16.71 -13.41
CA ASP A 577 26.44 15.74 -12.43
C ASP A 577 26.85 16.51 -11.17
N GLY A 578 26.06 16.36 -10.10
CA GLY A 578 26.30 17.05 -8.83
C GLY A 578 27.53 16.55 -8.06
N GLN A 579 27.96 15.30 -8.26
CA GLN A 579 29.19 14.78 -7.65
C GLN A 579 30.42 15.32 -8.39
N ARG A 580 30.41 15.24 -9.72
CA ARG A 580 31.52 15.73 -10.56
C ARG A 580 31.51 17.25 -10.74
N ARG A 581 30.43 17.94 -10.36
CA ARG A 581 30.16 19.36 -10.62
C ARG A 581 30.44 19.75 -12.08
N THR A 582 29.97 18.91 -13.01
CA THR A 582 30.12 19.11 -14.46
C THR A 582 28.78 19.06 -15.18
N LEU A 583 28.57 19.96 -16.14
CA LEU A 583 27.44 19.93 -17.06
C LEU A 583 27.83 19.17 -18.33
N ALA A 584 27.13 18.07 -18.63
CA ALA A 584 27.36 17.22 -19.78
C ALA A 584 26.15 17.18 -20.72
N THR A 585 26.40 17.07 -22.03
CA THR A 585 25.39 16.89 -23.07
C THR A 585 25.97 16.09 -24.25
N PRO A 586 25.24 15.10 -24.80
CA PRO A 586 25.77 14.21 -25.82
C PRO A 586 25.85 14.89 -27.20
N SER A 587 26.48 14.23 -28.16
CA SER A 587 26.41 14.69 -29.56
C SER A 587 24.98 14.57 -30.09
N GLY A 588 24.55 15.51 -30.94
CA GLY A 588 23.21 15.52 -31.51
C GLY A 588 23.14 16.25 -32.85
N ILE A 589 21.93 16.36 -33.41
CA ILE A 589 21.68 17.18 -34.59
C ILE A 589 20.69 18.25 -34.20
N LEU A 590 21.08 19.52 -34.28
CA LEU A 590 20.25 20.68 -33.99
C LEU A 590 19.63 21.19 -35.30
N GLN A 591 18.29 21.33 -35.32
CA GLN A 591 17.53 21.98 -36.38
C GLN A 591 17.02 23.33 -35.87
N HIS A 592 17.24 24.42 -36.60
CA HIS A 592 16.63 25.73 -36.31
C HIS A 592 15.50 26.03 -37.29
N MET A 593 14.38 26.53 -36.77
CA MET A 593 13.09 26.61 -37.47
C MET A 593 12.84 27.95 -38.19
N THR A 594 13.52 29.04 -37.81
CA THR A 594 13.37 30.37 -38.44
C THR A 594 14.65 30.92 -39.12
N LEU A 595 15.85 30.64 -38.60
CA LEU A 595 17.11 31.17 -39.17
C LEU A 595 17.31 30.77 -40.64
N GLY A 596 17.38 31.78 -41.52
CA GLY A 596 17.56 31.62 -42.97
C GLY A 596 16.28 31.37 -43.76
N ILE A 597 15.10 31.56 -43.14
CA ILE A 597 13.79 31.41 -43.77
C ILE A 597 13.11 32.78 -43.87
N ASP A 598 13.20 33.40 -45.05
CA ASP A 598 12.80 34.80 -45.28
C ASP A 598 11.33 34.97 -45.73
N SER A 599 10.50 33.91 -45.67
CA SER A 599 9.14 33.91 -46.19
C SER A 599 8.12 33.35 -45.20
N LEU A 600 7.01 34.07 -45.00
CA LEU A 600 5.85 33.54 -44.26
C LEU A 600 5.11 32.50 -45.11
N ALA A 601 5.53 31.23 -45.04
CA ALA A 601 4.77 30.10 -45.55
C ALA A 601 4.12 29.31 -44.40
N PRO A 602 2.94 28.70 -44.59
CA PRO A 602 2.31 27.84 -43.58
C PRO A 602 3.07 26.52 -43.34
N SER A 603 4.02 26.18 -44.23
CA SER A 603 4.96 25.08 -44.07
C SER A 603 6.18 25.29 -44.97
N HIS A 604 7.36 24.90 -44.47
CA HIS A 604 8.62 24.91 -45.20
C HIS A 604 9.07 23.48 -45.51
N LYS A 605 9.81 23.29 -46.61
CA LYS A 605 10.43 22.00 -46.89
C LYS A 605 11.48 21.68 -45.82
N VAL A 606 11.64 20.40 -45.50
CA VAL A 606 12.66 19.95 -44.55
C VAL A 606 14.09 20.37 -44.95
N THR A 607 14.34 20.62 -46.24
CA THR A 607 15.63 21.07 -46.78
C THR A 607 15.88 22.58 -46.67
N GLU A 608 14.86 23.39 -46.33
CA GLU A 608 14.98 24.85 -46.17
C GLU A 608 15.53 25.25 -44.80
N TYR A 609 15.38 24.40 -43.78
CA TYR A 609 15.86 24.66 -42.42
C TYR A 609 17.39 24.54 -42.30
N LYS A 610 17.96 25.21 -41.30
CA LYS A 610 19.37 25.07 -40.94
C LYS A 610 19.57 23.89 -39.98
N TYR A 611 20.66 23.15 -40.20
CA TYR A 611 21.04 21.98 -39.42
C TYR A 611 22.52 22.01 -39.04
N TRP A 612 22.82 21.60 -37.80
CA TRP A 612 24.18 21.43 -37.31
C TRP A 612 24.35 20.11 -36.58
N ASN A 613 25.45 19.41 -36.88
CA ASN A 613 25.94 18.30 -36.08
C ASN A 613 26.64 18.91 -34.86
N MET A 614 26.03 18.75 -33.70
CA MET A 614 26.53 19.20 -32.42
C MET A 614 27.51 18.17 -31.86
N ALA A 615 28.75 18.58 -31.62
CA ALA A 615 29.70 17.78 -30.85
C ALA A 615 29.20 17.59 -29.41
N ALA A 616 29.47 16.43 -28.82
CA ALA A 616 29.27 16.22 -27.39
C ALA A 616 30.11 17.22 -26.59
N TYR A 617 29.62 17.62 -25.42
CA TYR A 617 30.28 18.58 -24.55
C TYR A 617 30.16 18.15 -23.09
N THR A 618 31.26 18.30 -22.37
CA THR A 618 31.33 18.22 -20.92
C THR A 618 32.06 19.48 -20.46
N SER A 619 31.49 20.20 -19.50
CA SER A 619 32.17 21.35 -18.91
C SER A 619 33.45 20.91 -18.18
N PRO A 620 34.41 21.83 -17.96
CA PRO A 620 35.36 21.67 -16.87
C PRO A 620 34.63 21.48 -15.52
N TYR A 621 35.36 21.03 -14.51
CA TYR A 621 34.89 21.06 -13.12
C TYR A 621 34.49 22.49 -12.73
N LEU A 622 33.27 22.67 -12.21
CA LEU A 622 32.69 23.98 -11.89
C LEU A 622 32.71 24.33 -10.39
N GLY A 623 33.29 23.47 -9.54
CA GLY A 623 33.13 23.58 -8.08
C GLY A 623 33.78 24.80 -7.41
N ASP A 624 34.80 25.39 -8.04
CA ASP A 624 35.40 26.66 -7.58
C ASP A 624 34.59 27.89 -8.04
N ASP A 625 33.63 27.70 -8.95
CA ASP A 625 33.02 28.77 -9.76
C ASP A 625 31.50 28.79 -9.57
N THR A 626 31.07 29.22 -8.39
CA THR A 626 29.67 29.12 -7.92
C THR A 626 28.66 29.93 -8.73
N GLU A 627 29.08 30.81 -9.64
CA GLU A 627 28.21 31.71 -10.40
C GLU A 627 27.27 30.98 -11.38
N ALA A 628 26.09 31.56 -11.63
CA ALA A 628 25.15 31.08 -12.64
C ALA A 628 25.69 31.22 -14.07
N MET A 629 25.38 30.26 -14.96
CA MET A 629 25.97 30.16 -16.30
C MET A 629 24.96 29.81 -17.40
N TYR A 630 25.19 30.33 -18.60
CA TYR A 630 24.41 30.10 -19.81
C TYR A 630 25.07 29.02 -20.68
N LEU A 631 24.30 28.00 -21.08
CA LEU A 631 24.75 27.03 -22.09
C LEU A 631 24.24 27.44 -23.47
N TYR A 632 25.15 27.71 -24.39
CA TYR A 632 24.86 28.03 -25.79
C TYR A 632 25.25 26.89 -26.72
N ALA A 633 24.42 26.58 -27.72
CA ALA A 633 24.84 25.89 -28.93
C ALA A 633 25.43 26.91 -29.91
N ARG A 634 26.75 26.84 -30.13
CA ARG A 634 27.50 27.69 -31.04
C ARG A 634 27.60 27.02 -32.42
N CYS A 635 26.85 27.55 -33.37
CA CYS A 635 26.55 26.92 -34.65
C CYS A 635 27.18 27.70 -35.81
N ALA A 636 28.02 27.07 -36.64
CA ALA A 636 28.75 27.78 -37.71
C ALA A 636 27.80 28.28 -38.81
N LYS A 637 27.90 29.55 -39.24
CA LYS A 637 27.05 30.09 -40.31
C LYS A 637 27.28 29.44 -41.69
N SER A 638 28.51 28.95 -41.90
CA SER A 638 28.95 28.22 -43.08
C SER A 638 29.27 26.77 -42.71
N GLY A 639 28.70 25.82 -43.45
CA GLY A 639 28.76 24.39 -43.11
C GLY A 639 27.66 23.96 -42.12
N SER A 640 27.86 22.78 -41.51
CA SER A 640 26.89 22.11 -40.63
C SER A 640 27.54 21.56 -39.35
N ALA A 641 28.55 22.26 -38.83
CA ALA A 641 29.24 21.94 -37.58
C ALA A 641 28.78 22.88 -36.45
N GLY A 642 28.56 22.33 -35.25
CA GLY A 642 28.27 23.10 -34.05
C GLY A 642 28.89 22.48 -32.80
N THR A 643 29.06 23.30 -31.77
CA THR A 643 29.67 22.93 -30.48
C THR A 643 28.91 23.62 -29.36
N PHE A 644 28.77 22.98 -28.20
CA PHE A 644 28.25 23.69 -27.03
C PHE A 644 29.34 24.56 -26.38
N LEU A 645 28.90 25.62 -25.71
CA LEU A 645 29.73 26.60 -25.01
C LEU A 645 29.00 27.05 -23.74
N LEU A 646 29.60 26.79 -22.58
CA LEU A 646 29.16 27.35 -21.30
C LEU A 646 29.80 28.73 -21.11
N SER A 647 29.00 29.73 -20.72
CA SER A 647 29.43 31.13 -20.56
C SER A 647 28.79 31.76 -19.33
N LYS A 648 29.54 32.59 -18.59
CA LYS A 648 29.00 33.43 -17.50
C LYS A 648 28.20 34.62 -18.01
N GLU A 649 28.68 35.20 -19.12
CA GLU A 649 28.06 36.35 -19.75
C GLU A 649 27.09 35.91 -20.86
N PRO A 650 25.96 36.62 -21.05
CA PRO A 650 25.07 36.37 -22.17
C PRO A 650 25.78 36.73 -23.50
N MET A 651 25.59 35.87 -24.49
CA MET A 651 26.08 36.08 -25.86
C MET A 651 24.95 36.55 -26.77
N ASP A 652 25.24 37.52 -27.64
CA ASP A 652 24.35 37.91 -28.72
C ASP A 652 24.18 36.74 -29.71
N LEU A 653 22.97 36.63 -30.29
CA LEU A 653 22.59 35.57 -31.23
C LEU A 653 23.56 35.42 -32.40
N ASP A 654 24.17 36.52 -32.84
CA ASP A 654 25.07 36.59 -33.98
C ASP A 654 26.41 37.22 -33.54
N ASP A 655 27.49 36.42 -33.53
CA ASP A 655 28.85 36.91 -33.22
C ASP A 655 29.68 37.26 -34.48
N GLY A 656 29.01 37.34 -35.63
CA GLY A 656 29.60 37.48 -36.96
C GLY A 656 29.84 36.14 -37.67
N SER A 657 30.46 35.16 -37.00
CA SER A 657 30.88 33.88 -37.62
C SER A 657 30.00 32.69 -37.25
N TYR A 658 29.36 32.74 -36.09
CA TYR A 658 28.49 31.72 -35.52
C TYR A 658 27.14 32.31 -35.14
N TYR A 659 26.14 31.43 -35.03
CA TYR A 659 24.94 31.69 -34.26
C TYR A 659 25.09 31.11 -32.85
N ASN A 660 24.80 31.89 -31.81
CA ASN A 660 24.82 31.45 -30.42
C ASN A 660 23.38 31.23 -29.95
N LEU A 661 22.97 29.97 -29.86
CA LEU A 661 21.59 29.58 -29.54
C LEU A 661 21.52 29.16 -28.08
N LEU A 662 20.78 29.89 -27.23
CA LEU A 662 20.68 29.59 -25.80
C LEU A 662 19.93 28.27 -25.57
N CYS A 663 20.63 27.24 -25.09
CA CYS A 663 20.06 25.93 -24.74
C CYS A 663 19.47 25.91 -23.34
N GLY A 664 20.09 26.60 -22.38
CA GLY A 664 19.61 26.60 -21.01
C GLY A 664 20.46 27.45 -20.05
N ALA A 665 19.99 27.52 -18.82
CA ALA A 665 20.65 28.20 -17.71
C ALA A 665 20.95 27.21 -16.59
N LEU A 666 22.19 27.24 -16.10
CA LEU A 666 22.66 26.59 -14.89
C LEU A 666 22.63 27.61 -13.75
N SER A 667 21.97 27.30 -12.63
CA SER A 667 21.87 28.21 -11.49
C SER A 667 23.21 28.42 -10.77
N THR A 668 23.24 29.44 -9.91
CA THR A 668 24.28 29.60 -8.88
C THR A 668 24.29 28.37 -7.98
N GLU A 669 25.47 28.00 -7.50
CA GLU A 669 25.68 26.90 -6.55
C GLU A 669 25.49 27.38 -5.12
N VAL A 670 24.64 26.70 -4.36
CA VAL A 670 24.50 26.91 -2.91
C VAL A 670 24.27 25.56 -2.26
N ASP A 671 24.93 25.31 -1.14
CA ASP A 671 24.96 24.04 -0.41
C ASP A 671 25.38 22.85 -1.30
N GLY A 672 26.29 23.11 -2.26
CA GLY A 672 26.77 22.14 -3.24
C GLY A 672 25.77 21.75 -4.34
N GLN A 673 24.60 22.40 -4.41
CA GLN A 673 23.53 22.07 -5.36
C GLN A 673 23.36 23.13 -6.45
N ARG A 674 23.08 22.67 -7.69
CA ARG A 674 22.64 23.50 -8.82
C ARG A 674 21.50 22.85 -9.57
N SER A 675 20.70 23.67 -10.25
CA SER A 675 19.68 23.22 -11.21
C SER A 675 20.02 23.67 -12.62
N PHE A 676 19.76 22.83 -13.63
CA PHE A 676 19.83 23.21 -15.03
C PHE A 676 18.42 23.29 -15.62
N SER A 677 18.08 24.42 -16.24
CA SER A 677 16.80 24.64 -16.93
C SER A 677 17.03 24.73 -18.43
N THR A 678 16.38 23.89 -19.22
CA THR A 678 16.31 24.05 -20.68
C THR A 678 15.43 25.24 -21.04
N LEU A 679 15.84 26.01 -22.04
CA LEU A 679 15.21 27.30 -22.41
C LEU A 679 14.80 27.39 -23.88
N TYR A 680 15.04 26.36 -24.69
CA TYR A 680 14.67 26.33 -26.11
C TYR A 680 13.24 25.83 -26.35
N GLY A 681 12.70 26.17 -27.52
CA GLY A 681 11.30 26.03 -27.88
C GLY A 681 10.47 27.27 -27.54
N PHE A 682 9.15 27.10 -27.54
CA PHE A 682 8.19 28.12 -27.11
C PHE A 682 6.95 27.48 -26.49
N SER A 683 6.24 28.26 -25.68
CA SER A 683 4.93 27.94 -25.15
C SER A 683 3.91 28.95 -25.66
N GLU A 684 2.79 28.49 -26.20
CA GLU A 684 1.76 29.35 -26.77
C GLU A 684 0.40 29.02 -26.16
N ILE A 685 -0.32 30.04 -25.68
CA ILE A 685 -1.64 29.91 -25.08
C ILE A 685 -2.59 30.83 -25.86
N GLY A 686 -3.63 30.25 -26.45
CA GLY A 686 -4.67 30.96 -27.19
C GLY A 686 -6.08 30.65 -26.67
N PRO A 687 -7.13 31.25 -27.25
CA PRO A 687 -8.50 31.05 -26.79
C PRO A 687 -8.93 29.60 -27.01
N GLY A 688 -9.00 28.83 -25.91
CA GLY A 688 -9.42 27.42 -25.91
C GLY A 688 -8.32 26.39 -26.19
N TRP A 689 -7.04 26.76 -26.21
CA TRP A 689 -5.93 25.82 -26.46
C TRP A 689 -4.59 26.30 -25.92
N MET A 690 -3.67 25.35 -25.68
CA MET A 690 -2.27 25.60 -25.35
C MET A 690 -1.36 24.65 -26.15
N ARG A 691 -0.15 25.11 -26.49
CA ARG A 691 0.94 24.32 -27.10
C ARG A 691 2.13 24.37 -26.15
N LEU A 692 2.51 23.21 -25.62
CA LEU A 692 3.55 23.00 -24.62
C LEU A 692 4.23 21.65 -24.91
N ASN A 693 5.51 21.48 -24.53
CA ASN A 693 6.18 20.19 -24.65
C ASN A 693 5.99 19.31 -23.39
N LYS A 694 6.12 19.89 -22.19
CA LYS A 694 5.97 19.17 -20.91
C LYS A 694 5.17 20.00 -19.89
N ILE A 695 4.34 19.34 -19.09
CA ILE A 695 3.70 19.85 -17.87
C ILE A 695 4.16 18.92 -16.75
N ILE A 696 4.75 19.44 -15.66
CA ILE A 696 5.38 18.64 -14.60
C ILE A 696 5.06 19.31 -13.25
N ASN A 697 4.80 18.52 -12.20
CA ASN A 697 4.71 19.00 -10.82
C ASN A 697 6.12 19.27 -10.22
N MET A 698 6.20 19.79 -8.99
CA MET A 698 7.47 20.27 -8.42
C MET A 698 8.49 19.15 -8.10
N ASP A 699 8.01 17.95 -7.79
CA ASP A 699 8.82 16.76 -7.45
C ASP A 699 9.06 15.81 -8.64
N GLY A 700 8.46 16.07 -9.80
CA GLY A 700 8.59 15.26 -11.01
C GLY A 700 7.76 13.96 -11.04
N THR A 701 7.04 13.60 -9.97
CA THR A 701 6.26 12.35 -9.88
C THR A 701 5.00 12.35 -10.75
N GLN A 702 4.50 13.53 -11.16
CA GLN A 702 3.32 13.69 -12.00
C GLN A 702 3.64 14.60 -13.18
N TYR A 703 3.41 14.09 -14.39
CA TYR A 703 3.78 14.80 -15.61
C TYR A 703 2.92 14.40 -16.82
N TRP A 704 2.90 15.32 -17.78
CA TRP A 704 2.45 15.06 -19.15
C TRP A 704 3.55 15.55 -20.08
N ASP A 705 4.27 14.62 -20.70
CA ASP A 705 5.35 14.87 -21.64
C ASP A 705 4.90 14.50 -23.06
N MET A 706 4.56 15.52 -23.84
CA MET A 706 4.08 15.35 -25.21
C MET A 706 5.21 14.98 -26.19
N LEU A 707 6.48 15.20 -25.82
CA LEU A 707 7.63 14.88 -26.67
C LEU A 707 8.01 13.39 -26.55
N SER A 708 8.18 12.90 -25.31
CA SER A 708 8.43 11.47 -25.05
C SER A 708 7.16 10.61 -25.13
N LYS A 709 5.98 11.24 -25.28
CA LYS A 709 4.65 10.61 -25.29
C LYS A 709 4.37 9.83 -24.01
N ALA A 710 4.75 10.41 -22.88
CA ALA A 710 4.60 9.80 -21.57
C ALA A 710 3.68 10.64 -20.67
N PHE A 711 2.99 9.97 -19.75
CA PHE A 711 2.00 10.57 -18.86
C PHE A 711 1.97 9.82 -17.52
N ARG A 712 1.88 10.54 -16.40
CA ARG A 712 1.66 9.97 -15.06
C ARG A 712 0.85 10.95 -14.21
N ILE A 713 -0.21 10.45 -13.58
CA ILE A 713 -1.03 11.18 -12.61
C ILE A 713 -1.43 10.25 -11.46
N GLY A 714 -1.41 10.76 -10.23
CA GLY A 714 -1.65 9.99 -9.01
C GLY A 714 -0.43 9.90 -8.09
N ASP A 715 -0.52 9.02 -7.10
CA ASP A 715 0.54 8.70 -6.13
C ASP A 715 0.99 7.23 -6.28
N ASP A 716 1.95 6.77 -5.48
CA ASP A 716 2.50 5.42 -5.62
C ASP A 716 1.54 4.29 -5.24
N ASN A 717 0.43 4.58 -4.55
CA ASN A 717 -0.63 3.63 -4.23
C ASN A 717 -1.71 3.56 -5.32
N ALA A 718 -2.09 4.71 -5.88
CA ALA A 718 -3.09 4.81 -6.94
C ALA A 718 -2.64 5.78 -8.04
N PHE A 719 -2.34 5.25 -9.23
CA PHE A 719 -1.93 6.04 -10.39
C PHE A 719 -2.45 5.49 -11.72
N LEU A 720 -2.57 6.41 -12.67
CA LEU A 720 -2.69 6.15 -14.10
C LEU A 720 -1.39 6.63 -14.76
N SER A 721 -0.70 5.75 -15.46
CA SER A 721 0.47 6.13 -16.27
C SER A 721 0.49 5.48 -17.64
N TYR A 722 1.19 6.14 -18.57
CA TYR A 722 1.51 5.61 -19.89
C TYR A 722 2.95 5.97 -20.25
N ASP A 723 3.72 5.01 -20.72
CA ASP A 723 4.96 5.24 -21.45
C ASP A 723 5.15 4.25 -22.62
N GLN A 724 6.20 4.44 -23.43
CA GLN A 724 6.41 3.66 -24.65
C GLN A 724 7.05 2.27 -24.44
N ARG A 725 7.53 1.97 -23.22
CA ARG A 725 8.23 0.75 -22.83
C ARG A 725 7.30 -0.19 -22.07
N ASP A 726 6.60 0.33 -21.06
CA ASP A 726 5.78 -0.45 -20.14
C ASP A 726 4.26 -0.31 -20.44
N GLY A 727 3.89 0.63 -21.32
CA GLY A 727 2.52 0.78 -21.82
C GLY A 727 1.58 1.50 -20.85
N LEU A 728 0.29 1.18 -20.92
CA LEU A 728 -0.74 1.76 -20.03
C LEU A 728 -0.80 0.96 -18.72
N VAL A 729 -0.56 1.64 -17.59
CA VAL A 729 -0.64 1.05 -16.25
C VAL A 729 -1.74 1.72 -15.44
N LEU A 730 -2.58 0.89 -14.82
CA LEU A 730 -3.69 1.28 -13.94
C LEU A 730 -3.48 0.64 -12.56
N LYS A 731 -2.93 1.39 -11.60
CA LYS A 731 -2.76 0.93 -10.21
C LYS A 731 -3.87 1.51 -9.34
N GLY A 732 -4.50 0.69 -8.49
CA GLY A 732 -5.58 1.13 -7.58
C GLY A 732 -6.82 1.71 -8.27
N SER A 733 -7.07 1.35 -9.54
CA SER A 733 -8.11 1.95 -10.38
C SER A 733 -9.40 1.13 -10.41
N ILE A 734 -10.54 1.80 -10.62
CA ILE A 734 -11.88 1.20 -10.76
C ILE A 734 -12.57 1.67 -12.04
N TYR A 735 -13.45 0.83 -12.60
CA TYR A 735 -14.40 1.20 -13.64
C TYR A 735 -15.73 1.55 -13.00
N GLN A 736 -16.16 2.81 -13.06
CA GLN A 736 -17.49 3.21 -12.58
C GLN A 736 -18.47 3.40 -13.74
N SER A 737 -19.60 2.71 -13.69
CA SER A 737 -20.69 2.86 -14.64
C SER A 737 -21.51 4.13 -14.34
N PRO A 738 -22.31 4.66 -15.30
CA PRO A 738 -23.19 5.79 -15.06
C PRO A 738 -24.28 5.57 -13.98
N SER A 739 -24.54 4.33 -13.55
CA SER A 739 -25.43 4.03 -12.40
C SER A 739 -24.76 4.27 -11.04
N GLY A 740 -23.44 4.46 -11.03
CA GLY A 740 -22.62 4.52 -9.81
C GLY A 740 -22.04 3.16 -9.40
N GLU A 741 -22.49 2.05 -10.01
CA GLU A 741 -21.88 0.73 -9.83
C GLU A 741 -20.40 0.74 -10.23
N ILE A 742 -19.57 0.09 -9.42
CA ILE A 742 -18.14 -0.06 -9.65
C ILE A 742 -17.81 -1.50 -10.02
N ASP A 743 -16.88 -1.64 -10.96
CA ASP A 743 -16.23 -2.87 -11.36
C ASP A 743 -14.71 -2.59 -11.42
N TYR A 744 -13.89 -3.61 -11.64
CA TYR A 744 -12.44 -3.51 -11.58
C TYR A 744 -11.78 -3.93 -12.90
N PRO A 745 -10.60 -3.37 -13.25
CA PRO A 745 -9.78 -3.82 -14.36
C PRO A 745 -9.51 -5.32 -14.30
N GLU A 746 -9.75 -6.02 -15.42
CA GLU A 746 -9.67 -7.48 -15.45
C GLU A 746 -8.25 -7.99 -15.69
N VAL A 747 -7.75 -8.86 -14.80
CA VAL A 747 -6.42 -9.46 -14.89
C VAL A 747 -6.56 -10.99 -14.89
N ASP A 748 -6.09 -11.67 -15.92
CA ASP A 748 -6.11 -13.15 -15.95
C ASP A 748 -4.97 -13.71 -15.10
N ARG A 749 -5.32 -14.55 -14.12
CA ARG A 749 -4.41 -15.18 -13.15
C ARG A 749 -4.19 -16.67 -13.44
N GLY A 750 -4.70 -17.20 -14.56
CA GLY A 750 -4.54 -18.60 -14.93
C GLY A 750 -5.49 -19.52 -14.19
N ALA A 751 -5.03 -20.68 -13.72
CA ALA A 751 -5.86 -21.63 -12.99
C ALA A 751 -6.15 -21.14 -11.55
N TYR A 752 -7.34 -21.44 -11.03
CA TYR A 752 -7.67 -21.18 -9.63
C TYR A 752 -6.77 -21.99 -8.68
N SER A 753 -6.34 -21.33 -7.61
CA SER A 753 -5.47 -21.85 -6.56
C SER A 753 -6.02 -21.37 -5.21
N ASP A 754 -6.25 -22.31 -4.30
CA ASP A 754 -6.67 -22.07 -2.91
C ASP A 754 -5.64 -21.28 -2.08
N LYS A 755 -4.39 -21.26 -2.54
CA LYS A 755 -3.26 -20.54 -1.90
C LYS A 755 -3.09 -19.11 -2.39
N SER A 756 -3.83 -18.69 -3.41
CA SER A 756 -3.66 -17.39 -4.05
C SER A 756 -4.69 -16.38 -3.53
N VAL A 757 -4.23 -15.22 -3.07
CA VAL A 757 -5.12 -14.08 -2.77
C VAL A 757 -5.54 -13.43 -4.09
N TYR A 758 -6.86 -13.43 -4.34
CA TYR A 758 -7.46 -12.78 -5.50
C TYR A 758 -8.10 -11.45 -5.10
N TYR A 759 -7.88 -10.45 -5.94
CA TYR A 759 -8.39 -9.10 -5.80
C TYR A 759 -9.57 -8.89 -6.74
N PRO A 760 -10.54 -8.02 -6.40
CA PRO A 760 -11.61 -7.66 -7.33
C PRO A 760 -11.06 -7.24 -8.70
N GLY A 761 -11.53 -7.89 -9.77
CA GLY A 761 -10.98 -7.78 -11.13
C GLY A 761 -10.19 -9.00 -11.59
N ASP A 762 -9.53 -9.74 -10.69
CA ASP A 762 -8.80 -10.97 -11.05
C ASP A 762 -9.74 -12.01 -11.67
N LYS A 763 -9.30 -12.66 -12.74
CA LYS A 763 -9.97 -13.79 -13.39
C LYS A 763 -9.18 -15.08 -13.19
N VAL A 764 -9.88 -16.17 -12.97
CA VAL A 764 -9.31 -17.51 -12.81
C VAL A 764 -10.09 -18.53 -13.61
N SER A 765 -9.41 -19.59 -14.05
CA SER A 765 -10.00 -20.75 -14.71
C SER A 765 -10.12 -21.92 -13.72
N TYR A 766 -11.32 -22.48 -13.60
CA TYR A 766 -11.61 -23.61 -12.72
C TYR A 766 -12.71 -24.48 -13.34
N ASP A 767 -12.53 -25.80 -13.31
CA ASP A 767 -13.45 -26.80 -13.90
C ASP A 767 -14.02 -26.41 -15.28
N GLY A 768 -13.15 -25.95 -16.18
CA GLY A 768 -13.50 -25.54 -17.55
C GLY A 768 -14.22 -24.19 -17.70
N ASN A 769 -14.51 -23.50 -16.60
CA ASN A 769 -15.15 -22.17 -16.59
C ASN A 769 -14.14 -21.07 -16.19
N VAL A 770 -14.47 -19.81 -16.49
CA VAL A 770 -13.68 -18.64 -16.07
C VAL A 770 -14.51 -17.80 -15.10
N TYR A 771 -13.97 -17.54 -13.92
CA TYR A 771 -14.59 -16.79 -12.83
C TYR A 771 -13.86 -15.47 -12.64
N LYS A 772 -14.61 -14.38 -12.39
CA LYS A 772 -14.09 -13.06 -12.01
C LYS A 772 -14.30 -12.85 -10.52
N CYS A 773 -13.27 -12.42 -9.80
CA CYS A 773 -13.40 -11.93 -8.44
C CYS A 773 -14.16 -10.59 -8.47
N ILE A 774 -15.35 -10.53 -7.86
CA ILE A 774 -16.23 -9.36 -7.90
C ILE A 774 -16.22 -8.54 -6.61
N SER A 775 -15.91 -9.16 -5.46
CA SER A 775 -15.75 -8.48 -4.17
C SER A 775 -15.04 -9.38 -3.16
N GLN A 776 -14.65 -8.80 -2.03
CA GLN A 776 -14.26 -9.50 -0.79
C GLN A 776 -15.30 -9.29 0.33
N THR A 777 -16.55 -8.95 0.00
CA THR A 777 -17.44 -8.20 0.93
C THR A 777 -18.41 -9.02 1.77
N THR A 778 -18.36 -8.77 3.08
CA THR A 778 -19.37 -9.08 4.10
C THR A 778 -20.75 -8.45 3.82
N PRO A 779 -21.89 -9.14 4.05
CA PRO A 779 -23.24 -8.58 4.00
C PRO A 779 -23.50 -7.48 5.04
N ALA A 780 -24.50 -6.63 4.76
CA ALA A 780 -24.94 -5.58 5.69
C ALA A 780 -25.68 -6.15 6.92
N VAL A 781 -25.55 -5.45 8.06
CA VAL A 781 -26.17 -5.83 9.34
C VAL A 781 -27.71 -5.87 9.22
N PRO A 782 -28.38 -6.98 9.60
CA PRO A 782 -29.84 -7.06 9.53
C PRO A 782 -30.54 -6.18 10.57
N VAL A 783 -31.80 -5.83 10.29
CA VAL A 783 -32.68 -5.07 11.20
C VAL A 783 -34.05 -5.76 11.34
N GLY A 784 -34.77 -5.44 12.42
CA GLY A 784 -36.07 -6.04 12.73
C GLY A 784 -36.00 -7.28 13.63
N GLY A 785 -37.02 -8.14 13.56
CA GLY A 785 -37.21 -9.31 14.43
C GLY A 785 -37.79 -8.99 15.81
N SER A 786 -38.45 -9.98 16.42
CA SER A 786 -39.05 -9.95 17.76
C SER A 786 -39.13 -11.37 18.35
N TYR A 787 -39.37 -11.53 19.66
CA TYR A 787 -39.53 -12.87 20.26
C TYR A 787 -40.64 -13.74 19.60
N ALA A 788 -41.73 -13.12 19.12
CA ALA A 788 -42.83 -13.82 18.46
C ALA A 788 -42.60 -14.07 16.95
N SER A 789 -41.59 -13.44 16.35
CA SER A 789 -41.18 -13.59 14.96
C SER A 789 -39.71 -13.17 14.86
N PRO A 790 -38.75 -14.08 15.12
CA PRO A 790 -37.34 -13.73 15.31
C PRO A 790 -36.61 -13.38 14.02
N LEU A 791 -37.22 -13.66 12.86
CA LEU A 791 -36.71 -13.31 11.54
C LEU A 791 -36.50 -11.79 11.36
N PRO A 792 -35.34 -11.34 10.85
CA PRO A 792 -35.16 -9.94 10.45
C PRO A 792 -36.13 -9.51 9.36
N THR A 793 -36.40 -8.20 9.29
CA THR A 793 -37.15 -7.61 8.16
C THR A 793 -36.26 -7.28 6.96
N THR A 794 -34.93 -7.36 7.11
CA THR A 794 -33.97 -7.25 6.01
C THR A 794 -34.08 -8.47 5.09
N ALA A 795 -34.34 -8.25 3.80
CA ALA A 795 -34.41 -9.33 2.81
C ALA A 795 -33.07 -10.09 2.70
N GLY A 796 -33.12 -11.38 2.37
CA GLY A 796 -31.94 -12.25 2.21
C GLY A 796 -31.50 -13.01 3.46
N TRP A 797 -32.21 -12.87 4.59
CA TRP A 797 -31.96 -13.60 5.84
C TRP A 797 -33.03 -14.66 6.11
N SER A 798 -32.62 -15.83 6.62
CA SER A 798 -33.47 -17.01 6.88
C SER A 798 -33.32 -17.55 8.31
N ASP A 799 -34.34 -18.27 8.79
CA ASP A 799 -34.28 -19.10 10.01
C ASP A 799 -33.61 -20.43 9.64
N GLY A 800 -32.28 -20.41 9.65
CA GLY A 800 -31.42 -21.53 9.26
C GLY A 800 -30.74 -21.39 7.91
N VAL A 801 -30.02 -22.44 7.52
CA VAL A 801 -29.25 -22.51 6.28
C VAL A 801 -30.21 -22.48 5.07
N PRO A 802 -30.09 -21.48 4.17
CA PRO A 802 -30.91 -21.41 2.96
C PRO A 802 -30.42 -22.38 1.87
N ASP A 803 -31.28 -22.67 0.88
CA ASP A 803 -30.95 -23.54 -0.25
C ASP A 803 -29.91 -22.89 -1.20
N GLY A 804 -28.73 -23.50 -1.32
CA GLY A 804 -27.69 -23.12 -2.30
C GLY A 804 -26.25 -23.45 -1.87
N GLU A 805 -25.29 -23.27 -2.77
CA GLU A 805 -23.83 -23.44 -2.52
C GLU A 805 -23.10 -22.12 -2.21
N SER A 806 -23.85 -21.06 -1.87
CA SER A 806 -23.27 -19.74 -1.58
C SER A 806 -22.62 -19.67 -0.20
N ILE A 807 -21.62 -18.78 -0.06
CA ILE A 807 -20.94 -18.51 1.21
C ILE A 807 -21.97 -18.16 2.30
N LEU A 808 -21.95 -18.90 3.40
CA LEU A 808 -22.86 -18.69 4.52
C LEU A 808 -22.41 -17.52 5.40
N TRP A 809 -23.33 -16.64 5.75
CA TRP A 809 -23.13 -15.55 6.71
C TRP A 809 -24.20 -15.63 7.79
N ALA A 810 -23.82 -15.40 9.05
CA ALA A 810 -24.78 -15.36 10.15
C ALA A 810 -24.59 -14.12 11.03
N SER A 811 -25.70 -13.73 11.66
CA SER A 811 -25.84 -12.59 12.57
C SER A 811 -26.82 -13.01 13.68
N THR A 812 -26.65 -12.46 14.87
CA THR A 812 -27.38 -12.89 16.07
C THR A 812 -28.00 -11.71 16.81
N ARG A 813 -29.17 -11.95 17.43
CA ARG A 813 -29.86 -11.00 18.30
C ARG A 813 -30.66 -11.77 19.36
N ILE A 814 -30.52 -11.37 20.63
CA ILE A 814 -31.24 -11.96 21.76
C ILE A 814 -32.52 -11.17 22.07
N PHE A 815 -33.66 -11.87 22.04
CA PHE A 815 -34.98 -11.36 22.45
C PHE A 815 -35.37 -11.92 23.82
N THR A 816 -36.02 -11.11 24.66
CA THR A 816 -36.64 -11.56 25.91
C THR A 816 -38.09 -12.00 25.67
N SER A 817 -38.53 -13.04 26.38
CA SER A 817 -39.87 -13.63 26.19
C SER A 817 -41.03 -12.75 26.67
N ASP A 818 -40.74 -11.74 27.48
CA ASP A 818 -41.68 -10.70 27.92
C ASP A 818 -41.54 -9.38 27.15
N GLY A 819 -40.59 -9.29 26.20
CA GLY A 819 -40.30 -8.11 25.40
C GLY A 819 -39.71 -6.93 26.17
N LYS A 820 -39.21 -7.14 27.39
CA LYS A 820 -38.66 -6.08 28.26
C LYS A 820 -37.15 -6.21 28.43
N ASP A 821 -36.54 -5.15 28.93
CA ASP A 821 -35.08 -5.10 29.12
C ASP A 821 -34.59 -6.07 30.20
N PRO A 822 -33.38 -6.65 30.03
CA PRO A 822 -32.44 -6.38 28.94
C PRO A 822 -32.63 -7.31 27.72
N GLN A 823 -33.00 -6.74 26.57
CA GLN A 823 -32.91 -7.40 25.26
C GLN A 823 -31.85 -6.71 24.39
N GLN A 824 -31.31 -7.41 23.38
CA GLN A 824 -30.35 -6.78 22.48
C GLN A 824 -31.05 -5.80 21.53
N ALA A 825 -30.60 -4.54 21.53
CA ALA A 825 -31.20 -3.48 20.72
C ALA A 825 -30.97 -3.66 19.21
N ALA A 826 -29.84 -4.26 18.82
CA ALA A 826 -29.43 -4.48 17.43
C ALA A 826 -28.93 -5.91 17.20
N TRP A 827 -28.88 -6.30 15.93
CA TRP A 827 -28.22 -7.52 15.47
C TRP A 827 -26.69 -7.34 15.47
N THR A 828 -25.93 -8.42 15.68
CA THR A 828 -24.46 -8.42 15.57
C THR A 828 -24.01 -8.25 14.12
N THR A 829 -22.81 -7.67 13.91
CA THR A 829 -22.21 -7.56 12.57
C THR A 829 -22.14 -8.94 11.91
N PRO A 830 -22.60 -9.11 10.65
CA PRO A 830 -22.54 -10.38 9.95
C PRO A 830 -21.13 -10.97 9.92
N ARG A 831 -21.04 -12.24 10.30
CA ARG A 831 -19.82 -13.03 10.29
C ARG A 831 -19.92 -14.14 9.25
N GLN A 832 -18.85 -14.36 8.50
CA GLN A 832 -18.76 -15.49 7.59
C GLN A 832 -18.70 -16.78 8.40
N MET A 833 -19.55 -17.73 8.05
CA MET A 833 -19.56 -19.06 8.65
C MET A 833 -18.74 -19.98 7.74
N THR A 834 -17.42 -19.83 7.88
CA THR A 834 -16.38 -20.62 7.21
C THR A 834 -15.20 -20.74 8.15
N ASP A 835 -14.56 -21.89 8.16
CA ASP A 835 -13.41 -22.14 9.03
C ASP A 835 -12.20 -21.28 8.64
N THR A 836 -11.49 -20.84 9.68
CA THR A 836 -10.25 -20.06 9.59
C THR A 836 -9.35 -20.46 10.75
N ALA A 837 -8.07 -20.06 10.71
CA ALA A 837 -7.12 -20.37 11.78
C ALA A 837 -7.60 -19.95 13.20
N ASP A 838 -8.49 -18.95 13.28
CA ASP A 838 -9.04 -18.39 14.52
C ASP A 838 -10.57 -18.49 14.66
N PHE A 839 -11.25 -19.27 13.82
CA PHE A 839 -12.70 -19.49 13.90
C PHE A 839 -13.09 -20.82 13.29
N ASP A 840 -13.92 -21.57 14.00
CA ASP A 840 -14.32 -22.95 13.67
C ASP A 840 -15.86 -23.04 13.74
N VAL A 841 -16.49 -23.61 12.71
CA VAL A 841 -17.95 -23.67 12.58
C VAL A 841 -18.44 -25.02 12.05
N GLU A 842 -19.32 -25.63 12.83
CA GLU A 842 -19.78 -27.00 12.67
C GLU A 842 -21.29 -27.05 12.47
N PHE A 843 -21.76 -27.86 11.53
CA PHE A 843 -23.18 -28.00 11.18
C PHE A 843 -23.70 -29.40 11.50
N SER A 844 -24.90 -29.51 12.06
CA SER A 844 -25.54 -30.81 12.34
C SER A 844 -27.01 -30.85 11.96
N SER A 845 -27.39 -31.86 11.16
CA SER A 845 -28.78 -32.23 10.87
C SER A 845 -29.38 -33.21 11.87
N VAL A 846 -28.62 -33.65 12.88
CA VAL A 846 -29.10 -34.53 13.95
C VAL A 846 -30.07 -33.76 14.83
N ALA A 847 -31.23 -34.35 15.17
CA ALA A 847 -32.27 -33.64 15.92
C ALA A 847 -31.83 -33.17 17.33
N ASN A 848 -30.98 -33.95 18.00
CA ASN A 848 -30.39 -33.64 19.31
C ASN A 848 -28.93 -34.13 19.33
N PRO A 849 -27.97 -33.36 18.79
CA PRO A 849 -26.56 -33.75 18.78
C PRO A 849 -25.94 -33.59 20.17
N SER A 850 -24.94 -34.42 20.50
CA SER A 850 -23.98 -34.08 21.54
C SER A 850 -23.09 -32.92 21.07
N ALA A 851 -22.47 -32.18 21.97
CA ALA A 851 -21.60 -31.05 21.59
C ALA A 851 -20.45 -31.48 20.65
N PRO A 852 -19.95 -30.60 19.77
CA PRO A 852 -18.75 -30.87 18.98
C PRO A 852 -17.53 -31.01 19.89
N ASN A 853 -16.49 -31.62 19.35
CA ASN A 853 -15.51 -32.36 20.13
C ASN A 853 -14.10 -32.23 19.52
N GLY A 854 -13.47 -31.07 19.66
CA GLY A 854 -12.11 -30.79 19.15
C GLY A 854 -12.09 -29.60 18.20
N HIS A 855 -10.90 -29.30 17.66
CA HIS A 855 -10.61 -28.28 16.64
C HIS A 855 -9.42 -28.78 15.77
N PRO A 856 -9.64 -29.51 14.66
CA PRO A 856 -10.95 -29.87 14.08
C PRO A 856 -11.74 -30.84 14.96
N ASN A 857 -13.05 -30.80 14.81
CA ASN A 857 -13.99 -31.62 15.53
C ASN A 857 -13.90 -33.12 15.14
N THR A 858 -13.97 -34.02 16.13
CA THR A 858 -14.02 -35.47 15.89
C THR A 858 -15.40 -36.10 16.10
N ASN A 859 -16.45 -35.31 16.38
CA ASN A 859 -17.80 -35.84 16.59
C ASN A 859 -18.56 -35.96 15.26
N THR A 860 -18.72 -37.19 14.76
CA THR A 860 -19.40 -37.49 13.47
C THR A 860 -20.89 -37.15 13.42
N GLN A 861 -21.46 -36.54 14.46
CA GLN A 861 -22.80 -35.92 14.41
C GLN A 861 -22.77 -34.51 13.79
N TRP A 862 -21.59 -33.95 13.59
CA TRP A 862 -21.35 -32.63 13.00
C TRP A 862 -20.50 -32.76 11.72
N SER A 863 -20.44 -31.67 10.97
CA SER A 863 -19.89 -31.58 9.62
C SER A 863 -19.47 -30.13 9.34
N ASP A 864 -18.24 -29.98 8.86
CA ASP A 864 -17.64 -28.73 8.34
C ASP A 864 -18.48 -28.17 7.17
N THR A 865 -19.18 -29.04 6.43
CA THR A 865 -20.08 -28.66 5.33
C THR A 865 -21.51 -28.47 5.81
N GLN A 866 -22.08 -27.29 5.56
CA GLN A 866 -23.50 -26.99 5.77
C GLN A 866 -24.41 -27.70 4.76
N SER A 867 -25.64 -28.01 5.17
CA SER A 867 -26.70 -28.49 4.28
C SER A 867 -28.06 -27.87 4.61
N THR A 868 -29.01 -27.97 3.68
CA THR A 868 -30.38 -27.46 3.86
C THR A 868 -31.13 -28.18 4.98
N ASP A 869 -30.70 -29.40 5.34
CA ASP A 869 -31.23 -30.20 6.46
C ASP A 869 -30.60 -29.88 7.82
N THR A 870 -29.66 -28.93 7.89
CA THR A 870 -29.01 -28.53 9.15
C THR A 870 -30.01 -28.00 10.17
N ILE A 871 -29.93 -28.48 11.41
CA ILE A 871 -30.79 -28.08 12.54
C ILE A 871 -30.00 -27.27 13.58
N TRP A 872 -28.72 -27.58 13.75
CA TRP A 872 -27.84 -26.98 14.73
C TRP A 872 -26.55 -26.47 14.07
N MET A 873 -26.04 -25.36 14.61
CA MET A 873 -24.73 -24.81 14.27
C MET A 873 -23.96 -24.61 15.56
N ALA A 874 -22.72 -25.05 15.61
CA ALA A 874 -21.80 -24.77 16.69
C ALA A 874 -20.68 -23.87 16.17
N THR A 875 -20.26 -22.91 16.99
CA THR A 875 -19.15 -22.01 16.63
C THR A 875 -18.15 -21.91 17.76
N SER A 876 -16.87 -21.78 17.43
CA SER A 876 -15.81 -21.43 18.38
C SER A 876 -14.87 -20.41 17.75
N THR A 877 -14.35 -19.49 18.57
CA THR A 877 -13.38 -18.48 18.14
C THR A 877 -12.10 -18.66 18.93
N LYS A 878 -10.96 -18.63 18.24
CA LYS A 878 -9.64 -18.60 18.86
C LYS A 878 -9.28 -17.16 19.21
N ARG A 879 -8.73 -16.93 20.40
CA ARG A 879 -8.13 -15.65 20.78
C ARG A 879 -6.87 -15.92 21.57
N ASN A 880 -5.79 -15.23 21.24
CA ASN A 880 -4.45 -15.42 21.85
C ASN A 880 -3.99 -16.90 21.81
N GLY A 881 -4.36 -17.63 20.76
CA GLY A 881 -4.03 -19.05 20.60
C GLY A 881 -4.98 -20.05 21.27
N VAL A 882 -5.92 -19.61 22.10
CA VAL A 882 -6.85 -20.49 22.84
C VAL A 882 -8.23 -20.48 22.19
N TRP A 883 -8.81 -21.66 21.98
CA TRP A 883 -10.19 -21.80 21.49
C TRP A 883 -11.21 -21.54 22.60
N SER A 884 -12.29 -20.82 22.28
CA SER A 884 -13.44 -20.68 23.18
C SER A 884 -14.19 -22.00 23.36
N ALA A 885 -15.06 -22.09 24.37
CA ALA A 885 -16.03 -23.17 24.42
C ALA A 885 -16.99 -23.12 23.20
N TRP A 886 -17.32 -24.28 22.63
CA TRP A 886 -18.28 -24.42 21.55
C TRP A 886 -19.64 -23.77 21.91
N SER A 887 -19.99 -22.70 21.20
CA SER A 887 -21.30 -22.07 21.28
C SER A 887 -22.27 -22.80 20.34
N VAL A 888 -23.00 -23.78 20.90
CA VAL A 888 -24.00 -24.56 20.18
C VAL A 888 -25.33 -23.82 20.15
N SER A 889 -25.78 -23.45 18.96
CA SER A 889 -27.07 -22.78 18.72
C SER A 889 -27.97 -23.66 17.86
N LYS A 890 -29.26 -23.74 18.22
CA LYS A 890 -30.26 -24.27 17.30
C LYS A 890 -30.53 -23.21 16.25
N ILE A 891 -30.53 -23.58 14.98
CA ILE A 891 -30.70 -22.65 13.85
C ILE A 891 -31.87 -23.01 12.94
N LYS A 892 -32.64 -24.06 13.23
CA LYS A 892 -33.82 -24.42 12.42
C LYS A 892 -34.99 -24.87 13.31
N GLY A 893 -36.17 -24.30 13.06
CA GLY A 893 -37.42 -24.80 13.61
C GLY A 893 -37.68 -24.39 15.06
N GLU A 894 -37.57 -23.09 15.36
CA GLU A 894 -38.18 -22.50 16.56
C GLU A 894 -39.61 -22.00 16.27
N GLU A 895 -40.52 -22.93 15.93
CA GLU A 895 -41.95 -22.63 16.04
C GLU A 895 -42.32 -22.47 17.52
N GLY A 896 -42.38 -21.23 17.98
CA GLY A 896 -42.86 -20.86 19.31
C GLY A 896 -44.33 -21.26 19.48
N LYS A 897 -44.57 -22.47 20.01
CA LYS A 897 -45.92 -22.99 20.20
C LYS A 897 -46.70 -22.18 21.26
N PRO A 898 -47.90 -21.66 20.94
CA PRO A 898 -48.75 -20.98 21.91
C PRO A 898 -49.14 -21.88 23.10
N GLY A 899 -49.52 -21.24 24.20
CA GLY A 899 -50.16 -21.92 25.33
C GLY A 899 -51.50 -22.56 24.93
N LYS A 900 -51.99 -23.52 25.73
CA LYS A 900 -53.23 -24.26 25.44
C LYS A 900 -54.47 -23.37 25.41
N ASP A 901 -55.08 -23.25 24.23
CA ASP A 901 -56.48 -22.89 24.08
C ASP A 901 -57.41 -24.12 24.15
N GLY A 902 -58.72 -23.87 24.20
CA GLY A 902 -59.75 -24.87 24.48
C GLY A 902 -60.05 -25.85 23.35
N LYS A 903 -60.82 -26.90 23.70
CA LYS A 903 -61.21 -28.05 22.85
C LYS A 903 -61.36 -27.72 21.35
N ASP A 904 -60.59 -28.44 20.55
CA ASP A 904 -60.64 -28.42 19.08
C ASP A 904 -62.04 -28.79 18.54
N GLY A 905 -62.44 -28.10 17.47
CA GLY A 905 -63.46 -28.58 16.53
C GLY A 905 -62.82 -29.45 15.44
N ASP A 906 -63.62 -30.29 14.78
CA ASP A 906 -63.11 -31.29 13.82
C ASP A 906 -62.33 -30.68 12.63
N PRO A 907 -61.35 -31.40 12.05
CA PRO A 907 -60.47 -30.84 11.03
C PRO A 907 -61.20 -30.49 9.72
N GLY A 908 -61.02 -29.24 9.26
CA GLY A 908 -61.36 -28.84 7.89
C GLY A 908 -60.37 -29.41 6.86
N PRO A 909 -60.80 -29.67 5.61
CA PRO A 909 -59.95 -30.25 4.58
C PRO A 909 -58.89 -29.28 4.03
N ARG A 910 -57.85 -29.85 3.43
CA ARG A 910 -56.74 -29.15 2.74
C ARG A 910 -57.28 -28.13 1.73
N GLY A 911 -56.81 -26.88 1.83
CA GLY A 911 -57.20 -25.80 0.91
C GLY A 911 -56.81 -26.08 -0.55
N ASP A 912 -57.76 -25.87 -1.46
CA ASP A 912 -57.57 -26.08 -2.89
C ASP A 912 -56.74 -24.97 -3.57
N ARG A 913 -56.25 -25.27 -4.79
CA ARG A 913 -55.57 -24.27 -5.64
C ARG A 913 -56.50 -23.09 -5.94
N GLY A 914 -56.05 -21.88 -5.63
CA GLY A 914 -56.79 -20.65 -5.92
C GLY A 914 -57.01 -20.38 -7.42
N PRO A 915 -57.91 -19.44 -7.76
CA PRO A 915 -58.29 -19.13 -9.14
C PRO A 915 -57.12 -18.64 -10.00
N ARG A 916 -57.20 -18.95 -11.29
CA ARG A 916 -56.31 -18.36 -12.31
C ARG A 916 -56.65 -16.88 -12.47
N CYS A 917 -55.69 -16.02 -12.16
CA CYS A 917 -55.81 -14.57 -12.39
C CYS A 917 -55.54 -14.23 -13.85
N THR A 918 -56.36 -13.36 -14.46
CA THR A 918 -56.18 -12.88 -15.84
C THR A 918 -56.21 -11.35 -15.89
N TYR A 919 -55.14 -10.71 -16.37
CA TYR A 919 -55.13 -9.25 -16.53
C TYR A 919 -55.94 -8.83 -17.76
N ARG A 920 -56.88 -7.92 -17.57
CA ARG A 920 -57.84 -7.45 -18.59
C ARG A 920 -57.57 -6.02 -19.09
N GLY A 921 -56.49 -5.39 -18.62
CA GLY A 921 -56.13 -4.02 -18.99
C GLY A 921 -56.81 -2.97 -18.11
N ASP A 922 -57.19 -1.86 -18.72
CA ASP A 922 -57.83 -0.72 -18.06
C ASP A 922 -59.32 -1.04 -17.78
N TYR A 923 -59.87 -0.62 -16.64
CA TYR A 923 -61.29 -0.88 -16.34
C TYR A 923 -62.24 -0.15 -17.30
N ASP A 924 -63.22 -0.89 -17.82
CA ASP A 924 -64.31 -0.40 -18.66
C ASP A 924 -65.65 -0.84 -18.04
N SER A 925 -66.52 0.12 -17.77
CA SER A 925 -67.88 -0.13 -17.24
C SER A 925 -68.77 -0.93 -18.19
N SER A 926 -68.41 -1.00 -19.47
CA SER A 926 -69.09 -1.77 -20.50
C SER A 926 -68.64 -3.24 -20.58
N ALA A 927 -67.52 -3.61 -19.94
CA ALA A 927 -67.00 -4.96 -19.94
C ALA A 927 -67.60 -5.84 -18.82
N THR A 928 -67.59 -7.16 -19.05
CA THR A 928 -67.94 -8.18 -18.05
C THR A 928 -66.66 -8.84 -17.53
N TYR A 929 -66.55 -8.92 -16.20
CA TYR A 929 -65.40 -9.42 -15.46
C TYR A 929 -65.73 -10.72 -14.74
N ASN A 930 -64.77 -11.65 -14.71
CA ASN A 930 -64.87 -12.95 -14.06
C ASN A 930 -64.43 -12.84 -12.60
N ALA A 931 -65.16 -13.55 -11.73
CA ALA A 931 -65.06 -13.43 -10.27
C ALA A 931 -65.31 -14.78 -9.59
N SER A 932 -64.86 -15.89 -10.19
CA SER A 932 -65.11 -17.25 -9.71
C SER A 932 -63.90 -17.86 -8.98
N SER A 933 -64.13 -18.93 -8.22
CA SER A 933 -63.07 -19.71 -7.56
C SER A 933 -62.10 -20.40 -8.53
N LYS A 934 -62.43 -20.41 -9.83
CA LYS A 934 -61.58 -20.96 -10.90
C LYS A 934 -60.83 -19.91 -11.70
N ILE A 935 -61.47 -18.75 -11.95
CA ILE A 935 -60.92 -17.64 -12.72
C ILE A 935 -61.40 -16.31 -12.11
N THR A 936 -60.45 -15.42 -11.83
CA THR A 936 -60.69 -14.02 -11.47
C THR A 936 -59.95 -13.09 -12.41
N ASP A 937 -60.54 -11.93 -12.73
CA ASP A 937 -59.93 -10.90 -13.57
C ASP A 937 -59.23 -9.81 -12.74
N ILE A 938 -58.12 -9.29 -13.26
CA ILE A 938 -57.39 -8.14 -12.74
C ILE A 938 -57.57 -6.97 -13.71
N VAL A 939 -57.84 -5.77 -13.20
CA VAL A 939 -57.94 -4.52 -13.97
C VAL A 939 -57.06 -3.43 -13.38
N SER A 940 -56.75 -2.40 -14.17
CA SER A 940 -56.10 -1.18 -13.69
C SER A 940 -57.00 0.05 -13.87
N ILE A 941 -56.81 1.04 -12.99
CA ILE A 941 -57.29 2.42 -13.17
C ILE A 941 -56.07 3.31 -13.33
N LYS A 942 -56.09 4.21 -14.30
CA LYS A 942 -55.08 5.26 -14.43
C LYS A 942 -55.43 6.43 -13.51
N ASN A 943 -54.50 6.76 -12.61
CA ASN A 943 -54.63 7.86 -11.66
C ASN A 943 -54.27 9.20 -12.35
N SER A 944 -54.65 10.32 -11.72
CA SER A 944 -54.45 11.68 -12.27
C SER A 944 -52.98 12.12 -12.34
N ASP A 945 -52.10 11.50 -11.56
CA ASP A 945 -50.64 11.67 -11.58
C ASP A 945 -49.94 10.86 -12.69
N GLY A 946 -50.71 10.08 -13.47
CA GLY A 946 -50.21 9.22 -14.53
C GLY A 946 -49.90 7.78 -14.09
N THR A 947 -49.88 7.49 -12.78
CA THR A 947 -49.67 6.14 -12.24
C THR A 947 -50.89 5.23 -12.46
N ARG A 948 -50.78 3.96 -12.09
CA ARG A 948 -51.87 2.97 -12.21
C ARG A 948 -52.09 2.22 -10.89
N SER A 949 -53.35 2.13 -10.49
CA SER A 949 -53.80 1.31 -9.36
C SER A 949 -54.43 0.02 -9.88
N TYR A 950 -54.03 -1.14 -9.35
CA TYR A 950 -54.50 -2.46 -9.80
C TYR A 950 -55.47 -3.11 -8.81
N TYR A 951 -56.49 -3.78 -9.33
CA TYR A 951 -57.58 -4.38 -8.56
C TYR A 951 -57.91 -5.78 -9.11
N VAL A 952 -58.20 -6.72 -8.22
CA VAL A 952 -58.61 -8.10 -8.55
C VAL A 952 -60.08 -8.30 -8.20
N ALA A 953 -60.83 -8.97 -9.08
CA ALA A 953 -62.24 -9.24 -8.84
C ALA A 953 -62.40 -10.21 -7.66
N LYS A 954 -63.29 -9.85 -6.73
CA LYS A 954 -63.52 -10.59 -5.49
C LYS A 954 -64.30 -11.87 -5.78
N VAL A 955 -63.80 -13.00 -5.31
CA VAL A 955 -64.34 -14.31 -5.66
C VAL A 955 -65.71 -14.55 -5.02
N ASP A 956 -66.74 -14.74 -5.85
CA ASP A 956 -68.07 -15.24 -5.50
C ASP A 956 -68.61 -16.13 -6.62
N ASP A 957 -68.69 -17.45 -6.38
CA ASP A 957 -69.22 -18.41 -7.35
C ASP A 957 -70.74 -18.30 -7.58
N ASN A 958 -71.45 -17.50 -6.78
CA ASN A 958 -72.89 -17.23 -6.97
C ASN A 958 -73.14 -16.06 -7.95
N GLU A 959 -72.23 -15.09 -8.01
CA GLU A 959 -72.18 -14.04 -9.04
C GLU A 959 -70.83 -14.13 -9.81
N PRO A 960 -70.54 -15.26 -10.50
CA PRO A 960 -69.20 -15.58 -11.02
C PRO A 960 -68.73 -14.67 -12.16
N THR A 961 -69.61 -13.80 -12.65
CA THR A 961 -69.27 -12.67 -13.52
C THR A 961 -70.12 -11.45 -13.18
N PHE A 962 -69.51 -10.27 -13.16
CA PHE A 962 -70.24 -9.00 -12.97
C PHE A 962 -69.82 -7.93 -13.99
N LYS A 963 -70.62 -6.87 -14.12
CA LYS A 963 -70.42 -5.76 -15.07
C LYS A 963 -70.80 -4.41 -14.45
N GLY A 964 -70.09 -3.35 -14.85
CA GLY A 964 -70.38 -1.97 -14.44
C GLY A 964 -70.08 -1.62 -12.97
N LYS A 965 -69.54 -2.56 -12.19
CA LYS A 965 -69.11 -2.32 -10.79
C LYS A 965 -67.71 -1.72 -10.82
N HIS A 966 -67.59 -0.43 -10.48
CA HIS A 966 -66.30 0.28 -10.50
C HIS A 966 -65.30 -0.34 -9.49
N PRO A 967 -63.97 -0.41 -9.80
CA PRO A 967 -62.98 -1.06 -8.93
C PRO A 967 -62.81 -0.50 -7.51
N THR A 968 -63.34 0.69 -7.23
CA THR A 968 -63.42 1.26 -5.87
C THR A 968 -64.55 0.65 -5.02
N ASN A 969 -65.39 -0.23 -5.57
CA ASN A 969 -66.44 -0.93 -4.83
C ASN A 969 -65.90 -2.23 -4.22
N THR A 970 -65.56 -2.16 -2.93
CA THR A 970 -64.89 -3.24 -2.15
C THR A 970 -65.72 -4.50 -1.92
N ALA A 971 -67.01 -4.50 -2.29
CA ALA A 971 -67.84 -5.70 -2.32
C ALA A 971 -67.52 -6.60 -3.53
N TYR A 972 -67.02 -6.02 -4.62
CA TYR A 972 -66.77 -6.70 -5.90
C TYR A 972 -65.28 -6.76 -6.30
N TRP A 973 -64.44 -5.95 -5.66
CA TRP A 973 -63.02 -5.83 -5.97
C TRP A 973 -62.18 -5.74 -4.70
N ASP A 974 -61.02 -6.39 -4.71
CA ASP A 974 -59.96 -6.19 -3.72
C ASP A 974 -58.77 -5.47 -4.37
N THR A 975 -58.03 -4.72 -3.57
CA THR A 975 -56.80 -4.06 -4.03
C THR A 975 -55.71 -5.09 -4.27
N PHE A 976 -55.03 -5.04 -5.42
CA PHE A 976 -53.94 -5.96 -5.70
C PHE A 976 -52.71 -5.53 -4.89
N GLY A 977 -52.34 -6.33 -3.88
CA GLY A 977 -51.59 -5.90 -2.69
C GLY A 977 -50.11 -5.49 -2.85
N ALA A 978 -49.65 -5.13 -4.05
CA ALA A 978 -48.27 -4.75 -4.32
C ALA A 978 -48.16 -3.75 -5.49
N ASN A 979 -48.51 -2.48 -5.25
CA ASN A 979 -48.28 -1.39 -6.22
C ASN A 979 -46.80 -0.96 -6.23
N PHE A 980 -45.89 -1.81 -6.74
CA PHE A 980 -44.51 -1.41 -7.02
C PHE A 980 -44.43 -0.62 -8.33
N SER A 981 -43.87 0.60 -8.26
CA SER A 981 -43.60 1.46 -9.42
C SER A 981 -42.35 1.01 -10.20
N SER A 982 -42.36 -0.21 -10.74
CA SER A 982 -41.21 -0.76 -11.48
C SER A 982 -41.59 -1.63 -12.69
N VAL A 983 -40.64 -1.77 -13.60
CA VAL A 983 -40.73 -2.53 -14.87
C VAL A 983 -41.17 -3.99 -14.65
N ALA A 984 -40.90 -4.58 -13.47
CA ALA A 984 -41.28 -5.94 -13.14
C ALA A 984 -42.80 -6.17 -13.16
N THR A 985 -43.62 -5.18 -12.75
CA THR A 985 -45.08 -5.29 -12.76
C THR A 985 -45.64 -5.36 -14.18
N ASP A 986 -45.12 -4.54 -15.10
CA ASP A 986 -45.53 -4.55 -16.51
C ASP A 986 -45.03 -5.79 -17.27
N LEU A 987 -43.92 -6.39 -16.82
CA LEU A 987 -43.40 -7.67 -17.33
C LEU A 987 -44.27 -8.85 -16.84
N LEU A 988 -44.63 -8.88 -15.55
CA LEU A 988 -45.52 -9.88 -14.95
C LEU A 988 -46.92 -9.85 -15.57
N MET A 989 -47.41 -8.65 -15.94
CA MET A 989 -48.68 -8.44 -16.64
C MET A 989 -48.54 -8.51 -18.17
N ALA A 990 -47.38 -8.93 -18.68
CA ALA A 990 -47.08 -9.25 -20.08
C ALA A 990 -47.37 -8.12 -21.10
N ARG A 991 -47.05 -6.85 -20.78
CA ARG A 991 -47.33 -5.69 -21.66
C ARG A 991 -46.19 -5.29 -22.63
N LYS A 992 -45.11 -6.08 -22.71
CA LYS A 992 -43.99 -6.00 -23.69
C LYS A 992 -43.37 -7.42 -23.82
N ILE A 993 -43.10 -8.03 -24.99
CA ILE A 993 -43.33 -7.75 -26.42
C ILE A 993 -43.67 -9.10 -27.08
N ALA A 994 -44.57 -9.14 -28.08
CA ALA A 994 -44.77 -10.33 -28.91
C ALA A 994 -43.99 -10.21 -30.24
N ALA A 995 -43.14 -11.20 -30.55
CA ALA A 995 -42.31 -11.19 -31.76
C ALA A 995 -43.10 -11.31 -33.10
N SER A 996 -44.42 -11.45 -33.03
CA SER A 996 -45.33 -11.48 -34.19
C SER A 996 -45.81 -10.10 -34.66
N GLU A 997 -45.46 -9.02 -33.95
CA GLU A 997 -45.84 -7.63 -34.31
C GLU A 997 -44.70 -6.85 -34.99
N ILE A 998 -43.63 -7.54 -35.41
CA ILE A 998 -42.57 -6.95 -36.24
C ILE A 998 -42.99 -7.07 -37.70
N ASP A 999 -43.69 -6.05 -38.22
CA ASP A 999 -43.99 -5.94 -39.64
C ASP A 999 -42.70 -5.58 -40.41
N VAL A 1000 -42.18 -6.55 -41.17
CA VAL A 1000 -40.90 -6.42 -41.87
C VAL A 1000 -41.06 -5.62 -43.18
N GLU A 1001 -42.26 -5.44 -43.71
CA GLU A 1001 -42.48 -4.68 -44.94
C GLU A 1001 -42.58 -3.16 -44.67
N GLU A 1002 -43.10 -2.75 -43.52
CA GLU A 1002 -43.10 -1.32 -43.11
C GLU A 1002 -41.68 -0.77 -42.87
N ILE A 1003 -40.74 -1.62 -42.46
CA ILE A 1003 -39.33 -1.28 -42.21
C ILE A 1003 -38.58 -0.90 -43.51
N PHE A 1004 -38.97 -1.44 -44.67
CA PHE A 1004 -38.34 -1.10 -45.95
C PHE A 1004 -39.08 -0.02 -46.75
N ALA A 1005 -40.36 0.23 -46.47
CA ALA A 1005 -41.17 1.21 -47.20
C ALA A 1005 -41.04 2.65 -46.67
N ASN A 1006 -40.80 2.85 -45.37
CA ASN A 1006 -40.68 4.19 -44.76
C ASN A 1006 -39.27 4.81 -44.87
N LEU A 1007 -38.58 4.50 -45.97
CA LEU A 1007 -37.34 5.14 -46.39
C LEU A 1007 -37.64 6.48 -47.07
N ALA A 1008 -38.10 7.49 -46.31
CA ALA A 1008 -38.12 8.88 -46.77
C ALA A 1008 -38.31 9.92 -45.64
N ARG A 1009 -37.42 10.92 -45.64
CA ARG A 1009 -37.67 12.30 -45.21
C ARG A 1009 -38.08 12.52 -43.74
N ILE A 1010 -37.08 12.52 -42.85
CA ILE A 1010 -37.18 13.23 -41.57
C ILE A 1010 -36.81 14.71 -41.83
N GLY A 1011 -37.81 15.56 -41.99
CA GLY A 1011 -37.64 16.98 -42.27
C GLY A 1011 -37.06 17.25 -43.67
N ASN A 1012 -35.85 17.79 -43.72
CA ASN A 1012 -35.16 18.14 -44.96
C ASN A 1012 -34.14 17.08 -45.43
N PHE A 1013 -34.00 15.97 -44.71
CA PHE A 1013 -32.88 15.04 -44.86
C PHE A 1013 -33.30 13.72 -45.54
N THR A 1014 -32.45 13.24 -46.45
CA THR A 1014 -32.62 11.96 -47.16
C THR A 1014 -31.32 11.15 -47.04
N ILE A 1015 -31.44 9.89 -46.66
CA ILE A 1015 -30.32 8.92 -46.59
C ILE A 1015 -30.46 7.92 -47.73
N THR A 1016 -29.41 7.74 -48.53
CA THR A 1016 -29.35 6.73 -49.59
C THR A 1016 -27.92 6.20 -49.73
N ASN A 1017 -27.76 4.88 -49.82
CA ASN A 1017 -26.50 4.16 -50.05
C ASN A 1017 -25.28 4.73 -49.31
N GLY A 1018 -25.38 4.89 -47.99
CA GLY A 1018 -24.24 5.29 -47.15
C GLY A 1018 -23.87 6.77 -47.21
N SER A 1019 -24.77 7.66 -47.66
CA SER A 1019 -24.60 9.11 -47.55
C SER A 1019 -25.91 9.85 -47.23
N LEU A 1020 -25.76 11.03 -46.61
CA LEU A 1020 -26.82 11.90 -46.12
C LEU A 1020 -26.85 13.19 -46.96
N ILE A 1021 -28.01 13.52 -47.56
CA ILE A 1021 -28.21 14.71 -48.42
C ILE A 1021 -29.38 15.54 -47.88
N VAL A 1022 -29.35 16.87 -48.04
CA VAL A 1022 -30.39 17.78 -47.54
C VAL A 1022 -31.00 18.69 -48.61
N ASP A 1023 -32.33 18.80 -48.54
CA ASP A 1023 -33.18 19.73 -49.26
C ASP A 1023 -33.08 21.15 -48.66
N THR A 1024 -32.46 22.07 -49.39
CA THR A 1024 -32.22 23.46 -48.94
C THR A 1024 -33.36 24.43 -49.28
N SER A 1025 -34.52 23.93 -49.72
CA SER A 1025 -35.63 24.78 -50.24
C SER A 1025 -36.57 25.35 -49.18
N VAL A 1026 -36.51 24.86 -47.94
CA VAL A 1026 -37.42 25.25 -46.84
C VAL A 1026 -36.76 26.29 -45.93
N SER A 1027 -37.56 27.23 -45.39
CA SER A 1027 -37.05 28.43 -44.70
C SER A 1027 -36.44 28.18 -43.31
N ASP A 1028 -36.69 27.03 -42.69
CA ASP A 1028 -35.97 26.57 -41.50
C ASP A 1028 -34.68 25.85 -41.92
N ARG A 1029 -33.56 26.58 -41.89
CA ARG A 1029 -32.25 26.03 -42.27
C ARG A 1029 -31.61 25.25 -41.14
N THR A 1030 -31.85 23.94 -41.16
CA THR A 1030 -31.09 22.95 -40.39
C THR A 1030 -29.61 22.98 -40.82
N GLN A 1031 -28.69 23.13 -39.85
CA GLN A 1031 -27.26 23.07 -40.13
C GLN A 1031 -26.78 21.62 -40.11
N ILE A 1032 -26.54 21.02 -41.28
CA ILE A 1032 -25.76 19.78 -41.36
C ILE A 1032 -24.31 20.13 -41.05
N THR A 1033 -23.72 19.44 -40.08
CA THR A 1033 -22.32 19.63 -39.72
C THR A 1033 -21.46 18.54 -40.33
N PHE A 1034 -20.80 18.81 -41.46
CA PHE A 1034 -19.56 18.15 -41.88
C PHE A 1034 -18.75 19.13 -42.76
N PRO A 1035 -17.41 19.15 -42.74
CA PRO A 1035 -16.48 18.71 -41.70
C PRO A 1035 -15.62 19.88 -41.15
N ARG A 1036 -15.36 19.92 -39.83
CA ARG A 1036 -14.37 20.81 -39.18
C ARG A 1036 -14.33 22.30 -39.65
N MET A 1037 -15.32 23.14 -39.28
CA MET A 1037 -15.13 24.51 -38.70
C MET A 1037 -16.36 25.46 -38.74
N LEU A 1038 -16.58 26.15 -37.60
CA LEU A 1038 -16.94 27.58 -37.38
C LEU A 1038 -18.30 28.20 -37.87
N THR A 1039 -19.20 28.44 -36.88
CA THR A 1039 -19.98 29.68 -36.52
C THR A 1039 -20.77 30.48 -37.61
N ILE A 1040 -22.02 30.92 -37.40
CA ILE A 1040 -22.51 32.18 -36.75
C ILE A 1040 -24.07 32.14 -36.66
N GLY A 1041 -24.70 32.72 -35.62
CA GLY A 1041 -26.18 32.71 -35.42
C GLY A 1041 -26.86 34.07 -35.16
N LYS A 1042 -28.17 34.07 -34.82
CA LYS A 1042 -28.88 35.21 -34.15
C LYS A 1042 -30.17 34.82 -33.38
N THR A 1043 -31.07 35.78 -33.08
CA THR A 1043 -31.77 35.85 -31.76
C THR A 1043 -33.13 36.59 -31.70
N THR A 1044 -34.07 36.12 -30.86
CA THR A 1044 -35.26 36.84 -30.33
C THR A 1044 -35.64 36.25 -28.95
N GLN A 1045 -35.30 36.82 -27.78
CA GLN A 1045 -35.75 38.06 -27.08
C GLN A 1045 -37.13 37.99 -26.39
N PHE A 1046 -37.16 38.17 -25.06
CA PHE A 1046 -38.38 38.18 -24.20
C PHE A 1046 -38.26 39.10 -22.95
N ALA A 1047 -37.78 40.34 -23.15
CA ALA A 1047 -37.41 41.35 -22.13
C ALA A 1047 -37.94 41.20 -20.67
N GLY A 1048 -37.01 41.04 -19.73
CA GLY A 1048 -37.22 41.21 -18.29
C GLY A 1048 -36.15 42.16 -17.72
N GLN A 1049 -36.56 43.17 -16.95
CA GLN A 1049 -35.71 44.29 -16.56
C GLN A 1049 -35.12 44.09 -15.15
N PHE A 1050 -33.79 44.11 -15.05
CA PHE A 1050 -33.06 44.16 -13.77
C PHE A 1050 -32.18 45.41 -13.77
N GLY A 1051 -32.76 46.55 -13.37
CA GLY A 1051 -32.10 47.86 -13.51
C GLY A 1051 -31.95 48.30 -14.97
N ASP A 1052 -30.86 49.01 -15.27
CA ASP A 1052 -30.74 49.81 -16.49
C ASP A 1052 -30.17 49.07 -17.72
N ARG A 1053 -29.90 47.76 -17.65
CA ARG A 1053 -29.35 46.97 -18.77
C ARG A 1053 -29.97 45.57 -18.88
N SER A 1054 -30.07 45.06 -20.11
CA SER A 1054 -30.84 43.85 -20.47
C SER A 1054 -29.99 42.86 -21.29
N SER A 1055 -30.26 41.55 -21.15
CA SER A 1055 -29.48 40.47 -21.79
C SER A 1055 -30.31 39.21 -22.14
N TRP A 1056 -29.95 38.55 -23.25
CA TRP A 1056 -30.53 37.31 -23.81
C TRP A 1056 -29.45 36.56 -24.63
N GLY A 1057 -29.47 35.24 -24.84
CA GLY A 1057 -30.39 34.20 -24.36
C GLY A 1057 -30.25 32.90 -25.21
N GLY A 1058 -30.42 31.71 -24.62
CA GLY A 1058 -30.25 30.40 -25.29
C GLY A 1058 -31.50 29.51 -25.29
N VAL A 1059 -31.45 28.36 -25.98
CA VAL A 1059 -32.57 27.41 -26.16
C VAL A 1059 -32.17 25.98 -25.73
N PHE A 1060 -33.11 25.25 -25.12
CA PHE A 1060 -32.96 23.91 -24.52
C PHE A 1060 -33.70 22.83 -25.33
N PHE A 1061 -33.27 21.56 -25.26
CA PHE A 1061 -34.11 20.38 -25.49
C PHE A 1061 -33.67 19.19 -24.61
N GLU A 1062 -34.64 18.43 -24.09
CA GLU A 1062 -34.43 17.32 -23.15
C GLU A 1062 -34.09 15.99 -23.87
N GLY A 1063 -33.27 15.15 -23.23
CA GLY A 1063 -32.85 13.83 -23.75
C GLY A 1063 -31.41 13.46 -23.37
N PHE A 1064 -30.57 14.47 -23.14
CA PHE A 1064 -29.38 14.39 -22.31
C PHE A 1064 -29.52 15.39 -21.16
N GLY A 1065 -29.00 15.05 -19.98
CA GLY A 1065 -28.89 16.03 -18.89
C GLY A 1065 -28.02 17.23 -19.33
N PRO A 1066 -28.39 18.47 -18.98
CA PRO A 1066 -27.75 19.65 -19.53
C PRO A 1066 -26.28 19.78 -19.12
N TYR A 1067 -25.42 20.01 -20.12
CA TYR A 1067 -24.12 20.63 -19.92
C TYR A 1067 -24.31 22.07 -19.43
N PHE A 1068 -24.07 22.30 -18.14
CA PHE A 1068 -23.74 23.63 -17.65
C PHE A 1068 -22.24 23.83 -17.79
N TYR A 1069 -21.81 24.50 -18.87
CA TYR A 1069 -20.58 25.29 -18.78
C TYR A 1069 -20.91 26.60 -18.10
N ASP A 1070 -20.05 26.95 -17.15
CA ASP A 1070 -20.16 28.14 -16.30
C ASP A 1070 -20.26 29.42 -17.15
N MET A 1071 -21.44 30.04 -17.13
CA MET A 1071 -21.63 31.44 -17.51
C MET A 1071 -21.90 32.24 -16.23
N GLY A 1072 -20.83 32.49 -15.47
CA GLY A 1072 -20.82 33.11 -14.15
C GLY A 1072 -21.70 34.37 -14.01
N VAL A 1073 -22.96 34.13 -13.65
CA VAL A 1073 -23.92 35.14 -13.19
C VAL A 1073 -24.73 34.51 -12.06
N GLU A 1074 -24.46 34.94 -10.83
CA GLU A 1074 -25.18 34.49 -9.63
C GLU A 1074 -26.68 34.81 -9.71
N LYS A 1075 -27.54 33.80 -9.53
CA LYS A 1075 -28.89 33.89 -8.95
C LYS A 1075 -29.17 32.55 -8.27
N VAL A 1076 -29.29 32.40 -6.95
CA VAL A 1076 -29.97 33.22 -5.93
C VAL A 1076 -31.42 33.48 -6.29
N LEU A 1077 -32.32 32.64 -5.77
CA LEU A 1077 -33.76 32.85 -5.71
C LEU A 1077 -34.19 32.76 -4.24
N TYR A 1078 -34.54 33.91 -3.67
CA TYR A 1078 -35.09 34.01 -2.32
C TYR A 1078 -36.56 33.57 -2.28
N ARG A 1079 -36.97 32.95 -1.17
CA ARG A 1079 -38.36 32.94 -0.70
C ARG A 1079 -38.38 32.87 0.83
N GLU A 1080 -39.11 33.79 1.47
CA GLU A 1080 -39.36 33.71 2.91
C GLU A 1080 -40.36 32.58 3.23
N GLY A 1081 -40.24 31.99 4.43
CA GLY A 1081 -41.35 31.31 5.11
C GLY A 1081 -41.22 29.81 5.36
N THR A 1082 -40.66 29.03 4.43
CA THR A 1082 -40.46 27.57 4.60
C THR A 1082 -39.21 27.10 3.83
N GLY A 1083 -38.50 26.12 4.39
CA GLY A 1083 -37.13 25.75 3.99
C GLY A 1083 -36.93 25.36 2.52
N VAL A 1084 -35.73 25.64 2.01
CA VAL A 1084 -35.30 25.41 0.62
C VAL A 1084 -34.68 24.01 0.46
N VAL A 1085 -35.05 23.30 -0.60
CA VAL A 1085 -34.41 22.05 -1.03
C VAL A 1085 -33.44 22.36 -2.17
N PHE A 1086 -32.15 22.04 -2.00
CA PHE A 1086 -31.17 22.00 -3.08
C PHE A 1086 -31.11 20.59 -3.66
N ASN A 1087 -31.28 20.45 -4.98
CA ASN A 1087 -31.12 19.17 -5.68
C ASN A 1087 -29.80 19.20 -6.45
N ALA A 1088 -28.86 18.32 -6.10
CA ALA A 1088 -27.55 18.23 -6.75
C ALA A 1088 -27.54 17.13 -7.82
N PRO A 1089 -27.21 17.42 -9.09
CA PRO A 1089 -27.13 16.41 -10.13
C PRO A 1089 -25.77 15.71 -10.13
N GLY A 1090 -25.77 14.38 -9.98
CA GLY A 1090 -24.69 13.50 -10.43
C GLY A 1090 -23.46 13.34 -9.52
N GLY A 1091 -23.40 12.22 -8.81
CA GLY A 1091 -22.18 11.40 -8.71
C GLY A 1091 -20.95 11.99 -8.03
N ARG A 1092 -21.08 12.95 -7.09
CA ARG A 1092 -19.97 13.36 -6.22
C ARG A 1092 -20.36 13.21 -4.75
N TYR A 1093 -19.40 12.75 -3.95
CA TYR A 1093 -19.52 12.46 -2.52
C TYR A 1093 -20.29 13.55 -1.76
N PRO A 1094 -21.35 13.21 -1.00
CA PRO A 1094 -21.99 14.17 -0.12
C PRO A 1094 -21.08 14.44 1.08
N PHE A 1095 -20.47 15.62 1.12
CA PHE A 1095 -20.05 16.21 2.38
C PHE A 1095 -21.30 16.39 3.25
N LEU A 1096 -21.25 15.96 4.52
CA LEU A 1096 -22.35 16.16 5.46
C LEU A 1096 -22.46 17.65 5.82
N GLY A 1097 -23.27 18.38 5.07
CA GLY A 1097 -23.53 19.79 5.30
C GLY A 1097 -24.44 20.02 6.52
N VAL A 1098 -23.85 20.28 7.69
CA VAL A 1098 -24.59 20.73 8.87
C VAL A 1098 -24.89 22.22 8.72
N ARG A 1099 -26.17 22.59 8.63
CA ARG A 1099 -26.63 23.99 8.70
C ARG A 1099 -27.34 24.21 10.02
N ILE A 1100 -26.88 25.18 10.81
CA ILE A 1100 -27.54 25.62 12.04
C ILE A 1100 -28.22 26.96 11.71
N ASP A 1101 -29.51 26.93 11.42
CA ASP A 1101 -30.35 28.13 11.31
C ASP A 1101 -31.12 28.33 12.63
N ASN A 1102 -30.89 29.47 13.28
CA ASN A 1102 -31.63 30.05 14.43
C ASN A 1102 -32.70 29.16 15.08
N GLY A 1103 -32.26 28.19 15.89
CA GLY A 1103 -33.09 27.53 16.91
C GLY A 1103 -33.97 26.37 16.46
N ASN A 1104 -33.85 25.82 15.24
CA ASN A 1104 -34.64 24.63 14.85
C ASN A 1104 -33.83 23.55 14.11
N GLY A 1105 -33.28 22.61 14.88
CA GLY A 1105 -32.94 21.25 14.43
C GLY A 1105 -31.58 21.07 13.72
N ILE A 1106 -30.90 19.96 14.05
CA ILE A 1106 -29.76 19.44 13.27
C ILE A 1106 -30.33 18.39 12.30
N TYR A 1107 -30.20 18.61 11.00
CA TYR A 1107 -30.70 17.69 9.97
C TYR A 1107 -29.55 17.08 9.16
N GLY A 1108 -29.41 15.76 9.23
CA GLY A 1108 -28.55 14.97 8.34
C GLY A 1108 -29.37 14.28 7.26
N TRP A 1109 -28.86 14.23 6.02
CA TRP A 1109 -29.47 13.52 4.91
C TRP A 1109 -28.75 12.19 4.64
N ASN A 1110 -29.50 11.11 4.52
CA ASN A 1110 -29.05 9.85 3.94
C ASN A 1110 -30.21 9.19 3.19
N SER A 1111 -29.92 8.44 2.13
CA SER A 1111 -30.93 7.70 1.38
C SER A 1111 -30.30 6.42 0.80
N PRO A 1112 -30.96 5.25 0.88
CA PRO A 1112 -32.37 5.07 1.25
C PRO A 1112 -32.59 4.58 2.70
N GLY A 1113 -33.47 5.24 3.45
CA GLY A 1113 -34.25 4.56 4.49
C GLY A 1113 -34.53 5.31 5.78
N ASN A 1114 -33.50 5.75 6.53
CA ASN A 1114 -33.65 6.17 7.92
C ASN A 1114 -33.16 7.60 8.19
N ILE A 1115 -34.06 8.44 8.70
CA ILE A 1115 -33.75 9.75 9.28
C ILE A 1115 -33.43 9.54 10.76
N ALA A 1116 -32.18 9.76 11.17
CA ALA A 1116 -31.79 9.81 12.57
C ALA A 1116 -31.93 11.25 13.09
N ASN A 1117 -32.98 11.53 13.85
CA ASN A 1117 -33.18 12.84 14.48
C ASN A 1117 -32.48 12.91 15.84
N LEU A 1118 -31.55 13.85 16.02
CA LEU A 1118 -31.04 14.21 17.35
C LEU A 1118 -31.92 15.30 17.96
N TYR A 1119 -32.81 14.91 18.87
CA TYR A 1119 -33.57 15.86 19.69
C TYR A 1119 -32.78 16.23 20.94
N ILE A 1120 -32.22 17.45 20.96
CA ILE A 1120 -31.74 18.07 22.20
C ILE A 1120 -32.94 18.77 22.84
N ASN A 1121 -33.27 18.39 24.07
CA ASN A 1121 -34.46 18.90 24.75
C ASN A 1121 -34.21 20.35 25.22
N LYS A 1122 -35.05 21.31 24.83
CA LYS A 1122 -34.76 22.74 25.02
C LYS A 1122 -34.74 23.18 26.50
N ASP A 1123 -35.41 22.41 27.37
CA ASP A 1123 -35.65 22.77 28.77
C ASP A 1123 -34.75 22.00 29.77
N ALA A 1124 -33.65 21.38 29.30
CA ALA A 1124 -32.72 20.63 30.15
C ALA A 1124 -31.25 20.96 29.84
N ALA A 1125 -30.49 21.36 30.86
CA ALA A 1125 -29.04 21.61 30.76
C ALA A 1125 -28.31 20.34 30.30
N SER A 1126 -27.91 20.31 29.02
CA SER A 1126 -27.41 19.11 28.34
C SER A 1126 -26.06 19.38 27.68
N THR A 1127 -24.98 18.75 28.17
CA THR A 1127 -23.68 18.74 27.50
C THR A 1127 -23.63 17.66 26.43
N ALA A 1128 -23.90 18.03 25.17
CA ALA A 1128 -23.75 17.13 24.03
C ALA A 1128 -22.28 17.08 23.56
N HIS A 1129 -21.63 15.92 23.69
CA HIS A 1129 -20.29 15.66 23.17
C HIS A 1129 -20.37 14.98 21.80
N VAL A 1130 -20.14 15.73 20.73
CA VAL A 1130 -20.07 15.21 19.36
C VAL A 1130 -18.62 14.91 18.99
N TYR A 1131 -18.26 13.63 18.93
CA TYR A 1131 -16.93 13.20 18.47
C TYR A 1131 -16.91 13.11 16.94
N ILE A 1132 -16.27 14.09 16.28
CA ILE A 1132 -16.07 14.09 14.83
C ILE A 1132 -14.66 13.60 14.51
N THR A 1133 -14.53 12.32 14.17
CA THR A 1133 -13.29 11.76 13.62
C THR A 1133 -13.18 12.16 12.14
N ASN A 1134 -12.09 12.85 11.76
CA ASN A 1134 -11.83 13.42 10.43
C ASN A 1134 -12.73 14.61 10.02
N TYR A 1135 -12.83 15.64 10.88
CA TYR A 1135 -13.36 16.95 10.50
C TYR A 1135 -12.35 17.78 9.68
N GLN A 1136 -12.76 18.27 8.50
CA GLN A 1136 -12.09 19.37 7.80
C GLN A 1136 -12.98 20.62 7.78
N GLY A 1137 -12.66 21.59 8.62
CA GLY A 1137 -13.34 22.89 8.68
C GLY A 1137 -12.93 23.84 7.56
N LEU A 1138 -13.37 23.57 6.33
CA LEU A 1138 -13.15 24.44 5.17
C LEU A 1138 -14.17 25.60 5.13
N THR A 1139 -13.83 26.71 5.79
CA THR A 1139 -14.55 27.98 5.63
C THR A 1139 -14.00 28.75 4.43
N SER A 1140 -14.86 29.13 3.49
CA SER A 1140 -14.50 29.97 2.33
C SER A 1140 -13.93 31.32 2.78
N SER A 1141 -12.60 31.46 2.77
CA SER A 1141 -11.88 32.62 3.28
C SER A 1141 -11.13 33.41 2.18
N ASP A 1142 -11.53 33.24 0.92
CA ASP A 1142 -10.99 33.98 -0.23
C ASP A 1142 -11.21 35.50 -0.05
N ILE A 1143 -10.17 36.29 -0.31
CA ILE A 1143 -10.23 37.76 -0.16
C ILE A 1143 -11.26 38.40 -1.09
N ARG A 1144 -11.60 37.77 -2.21
CA ARG A 1144 -12.65 38.24 -3.14
C ARG A 1144 -14.05 38.20 -2.53
N LEU A 1145 -14.24 37.40 -1.47
CA LEU A 1145 -15.49 37.31 -0.69
C LEU A 1145 -15.51 38.30 0.49
N LYS A 1146 -14.46 39.10 0.69
CA LYS A 1146 -14.28 39.97 1.86
C LYS A 1146 -13.94 41.41 1.45
N SER A 1147 -14.77 42.36 1.87
CA SER A 1147 -14.40 43.78 1.85
C SER A 1147 -13.47 44.07 3.04
N VAL A 1148 -12.17 44.22 2.78
CA VAL A 1148 -11.19 44.59 3.81
C VAL A 1148 -11.18 46.11 3.94
N PHE A 1149 -11.54 46.63 5.11
CA PHE A 1149 -11.66 48.07 5.36
C PHE A 1149 -10.46 48.66 6.12
N PHE A 1150 -9.89 47.91 7.05
CA PHE A 1150 -8.72 48.27 7.86
C PHE A 1150 -8.12 47.01 8.50
N ASP A 1151 -6.82 47.03 8.80
CA ASP A 1151 -6.19 46.04 9.67
C ASP A 1151 -6.63 46.26 11.13
N ILE A 1152 -6.51 45.23 11.97
CA ILE A 1152 -6.75 45.35 13.42
C ILE A 1152 -5.55 46.09 14.03
N PRO A 1153 -5.70 47.30 14.58
CA PRO A 1153 -4.57 48.04 15.18
C PRO A 1153 -4.32 47.58 16.62
N ASP A 1154 -3.10 47.83 17.10
CA ASP A 1154 -2.70 47.75 18.53
C ASP A 1154 -3.08 46.41 19.19
N VAL A 1155 -2.73 45.30 18.53
CA VAL A 1155 -3.21 43.95 18.89
C VAL A 1155 -2.55 43.46 20.18
N LEU A 1156 -1.28 43.79 20.41
CA LEU A 1156 -0.58 43.42 21.64
C LEU A 1156 -1.14 44.17 22.85
N ASP A 1157 -1.31 45.50 22.76
CA ASP A 1157 -1.88 46.34 23.82
C ASP A 1157 -3.32 45.90 24.16
N LYS A 1158 -4.08 45.46 23.14
CA LYS A 1158 -5.41 44.85 23.31
C LYS A 1158 -5.35 43.50 24.03
N LEU A 1159 -4.37 42.65 23.73
CA LEU A 1159 -4.19 41.36 24.43
C LEU A 1159 -3.90 41.54 25.92
N GLU A 1160 -3.18 42.59 26.33
CA GLU A 1160 -2.94 42.89 27.76
C GLU A 1160 -4.25 43.14 28.53
N GLY A 1161 -5.30 43.63 27.86
CA GLY A 1161 -6.63 43.82 28.44
C GLY A 1161 -7.44 42.53 28.66
N ILE A 1162 -7.02 41.39 28.08
CA ILE A 1162 -7.77 40.13 28.12
C ILE A 1162 -7.12 39.16 29.11
N SER A 1163 -7.71 39.04 30.30
CA SER A 1163 -7.27 38.06 31.32
C SER A 1163 -7.80 36.65 31.04
N ALA A 1164 -6.89 35.68 30.91
CA ALA A 1164 -7.19 34.25 30.91
C ALA A 1164 -7.09 33.66 32.32
N PHE A 1165 -8.01 32.76 32.68
CA PHE A 1165 -8.09 32.16 34.01
C PHE A 1165 -8.63 30.74 33.99
N TYR A 1166 -8.33 29.98 35.05
CA TYR A 1166 -8.97 28.70 35.33
C TYR A 1166 -10.33 28.93 35.98
N TYR A 1167 -11.33 28.15 35.59
CA TYR A 1167 -12.68 28.21 36.14
C TYR A 1167 -13.35 26.83 36.16
N THR A 1168 -14.36 26.68 37.01
CA THR A 1168 -15.33 25.57 36.95
C THR A 1168 -16.69 26.16 36.59
N MET A 1169 -17.49 25.50 35.77
CA MET A 1169 -18.88 25.92 35.55
C MET A 1169 -19.65 25.84 36.87
N LYS A 1170 -20.49 26.84 37.18
CA LYS A 1170 -21.16 26.92 38.50
C LYS A 1170 -22.11 25.74 38.72
N GLU A 1171 -22.83 25.35 37.67
CA GLU A 1171 -23.87 24.32 37.64
C GLU A 1171 -23.34 22.92 37.24
N ASP A 1172 -22.04 22.80 36.94
CA ASP A 1172 -21.38 21.52 36.66
C ASP A 1172 -21.14 20.79 37.99
N GLU A 1173 -21.89 19.72 38.26
CA GLU A 1173 -21.84 18.96 39.53
C GLU A 1173 -20.46 18.33 39.77
N ASP A 1174 -19.79 17.86 38.72
CA ASP A 1174 -18.46 17.25 38.76
C ASP A 1174 -17.32 18.27 38.96
N LYS A 1175 -17.65 19.58 38.89
CA LYS A 1175 -16.73 20.71 39.14
C LYS A 1175 -15.45 20.61 38.30
N ILE A 1176 -15.60 20.19 37.04
CA ILE A 1176 -14.48 20.01 36.11
C ILE A 1176 -13.77 21.35 35.87
N LEU A 1177 -12.46 21.37 36.13
CA LEU A 1177 -11.59 22.54 35.93
C LEU A 1177 -11.35 22.77 34.43
N ARG A 1178 -11.57 24.01 33.98
CA ARG A 1178 -11.44 24.46 32.59
C ARG A 1178 -10.60 25.74 32.55
N ILE A 1179 -10.10 26.11 31.36
CA ILE A 1179 -9.42 27.38 31.11
C ILE A 1179 -10.30 28.21 30.17
N GLY A 1180 -10.39 29.51 30.41
CA GLY A 1180 -11.14 30.43 29.54
C GLY A 1180 -10.80 31.89 29.77
N VAL A 1181 -11.52 32.77 29.08
CA VAL A 1181 -11.44 34.23 29.23
C VAL A 1181 -12.80 34.79 29.64
N SER A 1182 -12.83 35.98 30.24
CA SER A 1182 -14.09 36.67 30.52
C SER A 1182 -14.66 37.23 29.23
N ALA A 1183 -15.88 36.82 28.87
CA ALA A 1183 -16.59 37.36 27.71
C ALA A 1183 -16.81 38.88 27.81
N GLN A 1184 -16.92 39.41 29.04
CA GLN A 1184 -17.01 40.86 29.29
C GLN A 1184 -15.69 41.57 28.96
N ALA A 1185 -14.55 41.03 29.42
CA ALA A 1185 -13.23 41.59 29.10
C ALA A 1185 -12.91 41.51 27.59
N VAL A 1186 -13.21 40.38 26.93
CA VAL A 1186 -13.07 40.27 25.47
C VAL A 1186 -13.98 41.29 24.77
N ARG A 1187 -15.18 41.57 25.28
CA ARG A 1187 -16.11 42.51 24.65
C ARG A 1187 -15.65 43.97 24.70
N GLU A 1188 -14.90 44.36 25.72
CA GLU A 1188 -14.33 45.73 25.80
C GLU A 1188 -13.21 45.95 24.78
N VAL A 1189 -12.55 44.87 24.34
CA VAL A 1189 -11.35 44.89 23.51
C VAL A 1189 -11.62 44.51 22.04
N LEU A 1190 -12.47 43.50 21.84
CA LEU A 1190 -12.84 42.88 20.57
C LEU A 1190 -14.34 42.49 20.62
N PRO A 1191 -15.27 43.47 20.65
CA PRO A 1191 -16.71 43.22 20.77
C PRO A 1191 -17.27 42.34 19.65
N GLU A 1192 -16.63 42.29 18.49
CA GLU A 1192 -17.03 41.49 17.33
C GLU A 1192 -16.90 39.98 17.59
N ALA A 1193 -15.98 39.57 18.48
CA ALA A 1193 -15.79 38.17 18.88
C ALA A 1193 -16.69 37.75 20.05
N VAL A 1194 -17.60 38.62 20.52
CA VAL A 1194 -18.50 38.33 21.64
C VAL A 1194 -19.96 38.45 21.21
N HIS A 1195 -20.71 37.37 21.43
CA HIS A 1195 -22.12 37.27 21.06
C HIS A 1195 -22.98 37.17 22.31
N LEU A 1196 -24.12 37.86 22.31
CA LEU A 1196 -25.15 37.67 23.33
C LEU A 1196 -25.94 36.42 22.96
N ILE A 1197 -25.96 35.46 23.88
CA ILE A 1197 -26.73 34.22 23.78
C ILE A 1197 -27.95 34.40 24.69
N THR A 1198 -29.13 34.37 24.09
CA THR A 1198 -30.42 34.48 24.80
C THR A 1198 -31.17 33.16 24.58
N PRO A 1199 -31.23 32.28 25.58
CA PRO A 1199 -32.21 31.18 25.61
C PRO A 1199 -33.64 31.74 25.67
N ASP A 1200 -34.64 30.91 25.35
CA ASP A 1200 -36.04 31.37 25.23
C ASP A 1200 -36.67 31.92 26.54
N ASP A 1201 -36.05 31.70 27.70
CA ASP A 1201 -36.53 32.15 29.02
C ASP A 1201 -35.66 33.29 29.58
N ASP A 1202 -35.81 34.48 28.98
CA ASP A 1202 -35.44 35.86 29.41
C ASP A 1202 -34.01 36.20 29.94
N ASP A 1203 -33.20 35.27 30.43
CA ASP A 1203 -31.85 35.57 30.98
C ASP A 1203 -30.73 35.37 29.93
N SER A 1204 -30.26 36.49 29.37
CA SER A 1204 -29.20 36.50 28.34
C SER A 1204 -27.77 36.53 28.93
N TYR A 1205 -26.84 35.77 28.34
CA TYR A 1205 -25.43 35.75 28.73
C TYR A 1205 -24.47 35.92 27.54
N TYR A 1206 -23.24 36.38 27.79
CA TYR A 1206 -22.23 36.59 26.75
C TYR A 1206 -21.39 35.31 26.51
N GLY A 1207 -21.28 34.90 25.24
CA GLY A 1207 -20.35 33.87 24.76
C GLY A 1207 -19.27 34.45 23.84
N VAL A 1208 -18.12 33.80 23.75
CA VAL A 1208 -16.96 34.23 22.92
C VAL A 1208 -16.75 33.26 21.77
N ASP A 1209 -16.59 33.78 20.55
CA ASP A 1209 -16.07 33.00 19.42
C ASP A 1209 -14.54 32.88 19.55
N TYR A 1210 -14.11 31.83 20.26
CA TYR A 1210 -12.71 31.52 20.48
C TYR A 1210 -11.93 31.27 19.19
N ILE A 1211 -12.57 30.79 18.11
CA ILE A 1211 -11.89 30.46 16.85
C ILE A 1211 -11.56 31.75 16.10
N GLN A 1212 -12.52 32.68 15.98
CA GLN A 1212 -12.26 33.99 15.39
C GLN A 1212 -11.25 34.79 16.21
N MET A 1213 -11.38 34.77 17.54
CA MET A 1213 -10.44 35.44 18.45
C MET A 1213 -9.01 34.89 18.33
N LEU A 1214 -8.80 33.57 18.45
CA LEU A 1214 -7.44 33.00 18.39
C LEU A 1214 -6.79 33.18 17.01
N THR A 1215 -7.55 32.94 15.92
CA THR A 1215 -6.96 32.87 14.59
C THR A 1215 -6.59 34.25 14.04
N ALA A 1216 -7.48 35.23 14.12
CA ALA A 1216 -7.22 36.56 13.55
C ALA A 1216 -6.31 37.42 14.45
N PHE A 1217 -6.54 37.39 15.76
CA PHE A 1217 -5.80 38.18 16.74
C PHE A 1217 -4.40 37.59 16.99
N GLY A 1218 -4.27 36.26 17.02
CA GLY A 1218 -2.97 35.58 17.13
C GLY A 1218 -2.05 35.89 15.95
N ILE A 1219 -2.55 35.80 14.70
CA ILE A 1219 -1.75 36.09 13.50
C ILE A 1219 -1.24 37.54 13.49
N ASN A 1220 -2.10 38.52 13.79
CA ASN A 1220 -1.69 39.92 13.77
C ASN A 1220 -0.83 40.29 15.00
N GLY A 1221 -1.11 39.72 16.17
CA GLY A 1221 -0.27 39.90 17.37
C GLY A 1221 1.14 39.34 17.19
N ILE A 1222 1.29 38.16 16.58
CA ILE A 1222 2.61 37.59 16.24
C ILE A 1222 3.34 38.44 15.21
N LYS A 1223 2.65 38.98 14.20
CA LYS A 1223 3.26 39.90 13.22
C LYS A 1223 3.73 41.21 13.87
N GLU A 1224 2.91 41.78 14.75
CA GLU A 1224 3.26 43.01 15.49
C GLU A 1224 4.44 42.76 16.44
N LEU A 1225 4.44 41.62 17.15
CA LEU A 1225 5.54 41.20 18.03
C LEU A 1225 6.83 40.97 17.24
N HIS A 1226 6.78 40.25 16.13
CA HIS A 1226 7.94 40.01 15.27
C HIS A 1226 8.49 41.33 14.67
N ALA A 1227 7.62 42.27 14.29
CA ALA A 1227 8.05 43.60 13.84
C ALA A 1227 8.71 44.41 14.97
N LYS A 1228 8.16 44.38 16.20
CA LYS A 1228 8.76 45.00 17.39
C LYS A 1228 10.09 44.33 17.77
N VAL A 1229 10.20 43.01 17.70
CA VAL A 1229 11.45 42.24 17.92
C VAL A 1229 12.50 42.61 16.88
N LYS A 1230 12.18 42.59 15.58
CA LYS A 1230 13.13 42.96 14.52
C LYS A 1230 13.61 44.41 14.61
N ALA A 1231 12.75 45.32 15.10
CA ALA A 1231 13.12 46.70 15.40
C ALA A 1231 14.00 46.82 16.66
N LEU A 1232 13.83 45.92 17.65
CA LEU A 1232 14.67 45.83 18.83
C LEU A 1232 16.03 45.22 18.50
N GLU A 1233 16.10 44.12 17.74
CA GLU A 1233 17.33 43.48 17.25
C GLU A 1233 18.19 44.50 16.49
N LYS A 1234 17.60 45.18 15.49
CA LYS A 1234 18.30 46.24 14.77
C LYS A 1234 18.77 47.38 15.68
N ARG A 1235 18.00 47.72 16.72
CA ARG A 1235 18.37 48.76 17.68
C ARG A 1235 19.44 48.30 18.68
N VAL A 1236 19.52 47.00 18.97
CA VAL A 1236 20.61 46.37 19.72
C VAL A 1236 21.87 46.41 18.85
N GLU A 1237 21.83 46.01 17.58
CA GLU A 1237 22.95 46.19 16.64
C GLU A 1237 23.40 47.66 16.57
N GLU A 1238 22.48 48.62 16.42
CA GLU A 1238 22.79 50.06 16.38
C GLU A 1238 23.29 50.63 17.73
N LEU A 1239 23.16 49.90 18.85
CA LEU A 1239 23.67 50.28 20.17
C LEU A 1239 24.97 49.56 20.55
N GLU A 1240 25.16 48.30 20.12
CA GLU A 1240 26.39 47.53 20.29
C GLU A 1240 27.51 48.04 19.35
N ASN A 1241 27.14 48.67 18.23
CA ASN A 1241 28.05 49.38 17.34
C ASN A 1241 28.34 50.85 17.76
N ARG A 1242 28.10 51.25 19.02
CA ARG A 1242 28.33 52.61 19.54
C ARG A 1242 29.12 52.66 20.85
#